data_AF-A0A966F2D1-F1
#
_entry.id   AF-A0A966F2D1-F1
#
_cell.length_a   1.000
_cell.length_b   1.000
_cell.length_c   1.000
_cell.angle_alpha   90.00
_cell.angle_beta   90.00
_cell.angle_gamma   90.00
#
_symmetry.space_group_name_H-M   'P 1'
#
loop_
_entity.id
_entity.type
_entity.pdbx_description
1 polymer ?
#
loop_
_entity_poly.entity_id
_entity_poly.type
_entity_poly.pdbx_seq_one_letter_code
_entity_poly.pdbx_strand_id
1 'polypeptide(L)'
;LGLAMSTLSSWPHAPLPALANYGWPVLILAAALLLAPRLPPIVVGAGWLTAALAIGAWLVLPVDQGRVVVGADLPRVALPRSNDTPYLVEIALDHAGHIDQGTVVARIRANGSSLPVRAGIETAEWAHERPDVRSSVRHGLPARPRWRPVAGEAATVWGVAGCVSLDLPATIVPVIERDPALPSFVGIIVTAAGPVRATPPRDWPFLNFLLAAAAAVLVVQLAAASWREPAAWLPWMLLTAGAVAAQIPVAPLAVLVERHGVDLAMAAFLAAWVPAARHWLAAGKVFCAAAALLIPLAIATPHLTPPLYGDEPFHLLVLEALTQHHTTDLTSLGAFPSDRMVLHSPVLACLLLPGYLALGRTGALLELAIVGALVAVFVARRLADLGIPASRRALASGALLLGTLLPVYATQIWVEIPAALAAIVALDCLTRRPPGRLATTLLAVLATAVKTRLALLSFPIAAAAWLPRRIDRRHLAGAMAALAIAAAAALAIAGAFLGHPFGRFRTVADLVPTDVRQAAISLGGLLFDPSGGLAFAMPLVLAGFLAGSALLWRRGGPGERALITGLGATVVMLLPAMEWSGGGSPPARYLMPFLPLAVLGLGEILTRPLRWRPALLFAAPLGALWWWVLVTRPHFSINPNNGSNWLADALARRFSADALVLFPSFLRPSLATVVVPVALVVGVVTVGGIAAWWPGAIRSLARGTVGLWLVGAAALIVVVALHFDSRVELENAQIRHFGGRPQPREGTWATFAQPNGWRVAAGEGIEVPLHLPAGTRVRLQGWIDGAAPEQAGLRVGWDGMTVTPVEIRLSPRGGVALPTPEAGGRHRVRITFAGPPGSSAVFDRIEVDR
;
A
#
# COMPACT_ATOMS: atom_id res chain seq x y z
N LEU A 1 10.13 -1.47 19.44
CA LEU A 1 10.93 -2.06 20.53
C LEU A 1 10.77 -3.57 20.64
N GLY A 2 9.59 -4.12 20.94
CA GLY A 2 9.39 -5.58 21.01
C GLY A 2 9.76 -6.33 19.71
N LEU A 3 9.36 -5.79 18.55
CA LEU A 3 9.76 -6.32 17.24
C LEU A 3 11.27 -6.28 17.05
N ALA A 4 11.91 -5.13 17.30
CA ALA A 4 13.36 -4.97 17.25
C ALA A 4 14.10 -5.91 18.23
N MET A 5 13.59 -6.09 19.45
CA MET A 5 14.13 -7.03 20.43
C MET A 5 13.92 -8.47 20.00
N SER A 6 12.80 -8.81 19.36
CA SER A 6 12.57 -10.16 18.82
C SER A 6 13.49 -10.47 17.64
N THR A 7 13.66 -9.51 16.72
CA THR A 7 14.64 -9.60 15.63
C THR A 7 16.08 -9.43 16.10
N LEU A 8 16.36 -9.06 17.35
CA LEU A 8 17.69 -9.13 17.95
C LEU A 8 17.88 -10.41 18.78
N SER A 9 16.80 -10.96 19.37
CA SER A 9 16.81 -12.15 20.22
C SER A 9 17.05 -13.45 19.45
N SER A 10 16.72 -13.49 18.16
CA SER A 10 17.08 -14.60 17.28
C SER A 10 18.58 -14.66 16.96
N TRP A 11 19.41 -13.80 17.56
CA TRP A 11 20.85 -13.66 17.29
C TRP A 11 21.62 -13.70 18.61
N PRO A 12 22.14 -14.87 19.03
CA PRO A 12 22.65 -15.09 20.39
C PRO A 12 23.89 -14.26 20.81
N HIS A 13 24.40 -13.36 19.96
CA HIS A 13 25.62 -12.58 20.20
C HIS A 13 25.56 -11.14 19.65
N ALA A 14 24.43 -10.42 19.82
CA ALA A 14 24.33 -9.02 19.39
C ALA A 14 25.48 -8.16 19.98
N PRO A 15 26.05 -7.20 19.23
CA PRO A 15 27.23 -6.44 19.66
C PRO A 15 26.87 -5.40 20.74
N LEU A 16 26.64 -5.87 21.97
CA LEU A 16 26.47 -5.04 23.17
C LEU A 16 27.64 -4.06 23.40
N PRO A 17 28.92 -4.39 23.11
CA PRO A 17 30.03 -3.44 23.27
C PRO A 17 29.92 -2.20 22.37
N ALA A 18 29.28 -2.31 21.21
CA ALA A 18 29.08 -1.17 20.31
C ALA A 18 28.09 -0.14 20.89
N LEU A 19 27.16 -0.55 21.77
CA LEU A 19 26.25 0.35 22.47
C LEU A 19 26.95 1.10 23.62
N ALA A 20 27.96 0.48 24.25
CA ALA A 20 28.68 1.05 25.38
C ALA A 20 29.58 2.25 25.01
N ASN A 21 30.09 2.30 23.77
CA ASN A 21 30.90 3.42 23.27
C ASN A 21 30.11 4.71 23.02
N TYR A 22 28.78 4.63 23.04
CA TYR A 22 27.91 5.81 23.07
C TYR A 22 27.49 6.04 24.53
N GLY A 23 28.35 6.67 25.34
CA GLY A 23 28.05 6.97 26.76
C GLY A 23 27.11 8.20 26.95
N TRP A 24 26.99 9.05 25.94
CA TRP A 24 26.12 10.22 25.97
C TRP A 24 24.60 9.95 26.01
N PRO A 25 24.02 8.87 25.42
CA PRO A 25 22.60 8.55 25.54
C PRO A 25 22.23 8.32 27.00
N VAL A 26 23.13 7.76 27.80
CA VAL A 26 22.95 7.56 29.25
C VAL A 26 22.89 8.90 29.98
N LEU A 27 23.75 9.87 29.62
CA LEU A 27 23.73 11.22 30.20
C LEU A 27 22.46 11.99 29.83
N ILE A 28 22.00 11.89 28.58
CA ILE A 28 20.75 12.54 28.14
C ILE A 28 19.54 11.85 28.80
N LEU A 29 19.54 10.52 28.91
CA LEU A 29 18.50 9.76 29.63
C LEU A 29 18.44 10.14 31.11
N ALA A 30 19.59 10.32 31.77
CA ALA A 30 19.67 10.78 33.14
C ALA A 30 19.15 12.22 33.30
N ALA A 31 19.62 13.17 32.48
CA ALA A 31 19.18 14.57 32.53
C ALA A 31 17.67 14.71 32.28
N ALA A 32 17.12 13.92 31.37
CA ALA A 32 15.71 13.94 31.06
C ALA A 32 14.84 13.25 32.11
N LEU A 33 15.29 12.17 32.75
CA LEU A 33 14.58 11.58 33.89
C LEU A 33 14.47 12.58 35.04
N LEU A 34 15.48 13.44 35.21
CA LEU A 34 15.49 14.51 36.22
C LEU A 34 14.57 15.70 35.86
N LEU A 35 14.45 16.05 34.57
CA LEU A 35 13.65 17.19 34.10
C LEU A 35 12.19 16.85 33.76
N ALA A 36 11.91 15.59 33.41
CA ALA A 36 10.58 15.11 33.02
C ALA A 36 9.43 15.47 33.98
N PRO A 37 9.58 15.42 35.32
CA PRO A 37 8.47 15.75 36.22
C PRO A 37 8.14 17.25 36.30
N ARG A 38 9.01 18.15 35.79
CA ARG A 38 8.85 19.61 35.92
C ARG A 38 8.37 20.32 34.65
N LEU A 39 8.36 19.62 33.51
CA LEU A 39 8.03 20.19 32.22
C LEU A 39 6.79 19.52 31.62
N PRO A 40 6.00 20.23 30.79
CA PRO A 40 4.90 19.61 30.07
C PRO A 40 5.40 18.45 29.17
N PRO A 41 4.64 17.34 29.06
CA PRO A 41 5.05 16.17 28.28
C PRO A 41 5.48 16.48 26.84
N ILE A 42 4.85 17.46 26.21
CA ILE A 42 5.20 17.92 24.85
C ILE A 42 6.60 18.53 24.78
N VAL A 43 7.00 19.32 25.77
CA VAL A 43 8.31 19.98 25.81
C VAL A 43 9.40 18.94 26.01
N VAL A 44 9.17 18.02 26.94
CA VAL A 44 10.06 16.87 27.19
C VAL A 44 10.20 16.03 25.93
N GLY A 45 9.07 15.63 25.32
CA GLY A 45 9.04 14.80 24.12
C GLY A 45 9.68 15.45 22.89
N ALA A 46 9.40 16.73 22.64
CA ALA A 46 10.01 17.47 21.53
C ALA A 46 11.51 17.69 21.76
N GLY A 47 11.91 18.04 22.99
CA GLY A 47 13.31 18.17 23.36
C GLY A 47 14.08 16.87 23.15
N TRP A 48 13.46 15.73 23.48
CA TRP A 48 14.02 14.40 23.24
C TRP A 48 14.20 14.07 21.77
N LEU A 49 13.19 14.36 20.96
CA LEU A 49 13.30 14.17 19.53
C LEU A 49 14.42 15.05 18.96
N THR A 50 14.47 16.33 19.31
CA THR A 50 15.54 17.26 18.87
C THR A 50 16.92 16.76 19.29
N ALA A 51 17.06 16.28 20.53
CA ALA A 51 18.29 15.65 21.00
C ALA A 51 18.62 14.44 20.12
N ALA A 52 17.71 13.47 19.96
CA ALA A 52 17.96 12.31 19.10
C ALA A 52 18.38 12.72 17.68
N LEU A 53 17.71 13.70 17.06
CA LEU A 53 18.05 14.20 15.73
C LEU A 53 19.46 14.80 15.64
N ALA A 54 19.97 15.41 16.73
CA ALA A 54 21.25 16.11 16.77
C ALA A 54 22.46 15.19 16.94
N ILE A 55 22.29 13.92 17.33
CA ILE A 55 23.41 13.14 17.89
C ILE A 55 24.05 12.15 16.89
N GLY A 56 23.70 12.23 15.61
CA GLY A 56 24.39 11.41 14.61
C GLY A 56 24.11 11.79 13.18
N ALA A 57 25.02 11.38 12.29
CA ALA A 57 24.79 11.44 10.86
C ALA A 57 23.69 10.44 10.48
N TRP A 58 22.63 10.95 9.85
CA TRP A 58 21.55 10.14 9.30
C TRP A 58 22.04 9.42 8.05
N LEU A 59 22.31 8.13 8.19
CA LEU A 59 22.77 7.30 7.08
C LEU A 59 21.62 6.43 6.61
N VAL A 60 20.89 6.90 5.58
CA VAL A 60 19.88 6.12 4.86
C VAL A 60 20.61 5.14 3.95
N LEU A 61 20.32 3.86 4.05
CA LEU A 61 21.06 2.82 3.33
C LEU A 61 20.72 2.84 1.83
N PRO A 62 21.70 2.63 0.93
CA PRO A 62 21.40 2.29 -0.45
C PRO A 62 20.72 0.92 -0.49
N VAL A 63 19.93 0.67 -1.55
CA VAL A 63 19.30 -0.64 -1.76
C VAL A 63 20.41 -1.70 -1.82
N ASP A 64 20.28 -2.77 -1.03
CA ASP A 64 21.24 -3.88 -1.02
C ASP A 64 21.45 -4.36 -2.46
N GLN A 65 22.69 -4.23 -2.93
CA GLN A 65 23.13 -4.81 -4.18
C GLN A 65 23.84 -6.13 -3.89
N GLY A 66 23.94 -7.00 -4.89
CA GLY A 66 24.73 -8.21 -4.77
C GLY A 66 26.13 -7.88 -4.25
N ARG A 67 26.61 -8.64 -3.26
CA ARG A 67 27.96 -8.50 -2.70
C ARG A 67 28.98 -8.59 -3.84
N VAL A 68 29.85 -7.59 -3.97
CA VAL A 68 30.97 -7.61 -4.94
C VAL A 68 32.29 -7.73 -4.18
N VAL A 69 33.16 -8.62 -4.63
CA VAL A 69 34.52 -8.78 -4.09
C VAL A 69 35.51 -8.23 -5.09
N VAL A 70 36.34 -7.29 -4.65
CA VAL A 70 37.44 -6.70 -5.44
C VAL A 70 38.73 -7.39 -4.98
N GLY A 71 39.17 -8.36 -5.77
CA GLY A 71 40.35 -9.19 -5.51
C GLY A 71 41.54 -8.83 -6.40
N ALA A 72 42.61 -9.62 -6.35
CA ALA A 72 43.75 -9.46 -7.25
C ALA A 72 43.42 -9.80 -8.71
N ASP A 73 42.46 -10.70 -8.92
CA ASP A 73 41.89 -11.13 -10.20
C ASP A 73 40.93 -10.09 -10.81
N LEU A 74 40.20 -9.37 -9.96
CA LEU A 74 39.33 -8.26 -10.34
C LEU A 74 39.67 -6.99 -9.54
N PRO A 75 40.82 -6.33 -9.82
CA PRO A 75 41.35 -5.24 -9.00
C PRO A 75 40.56 -3.93 -9.14
N ARG A 76 39.64 -3.84 -10.10
CA ARG A 76 38.83 -2.65 -10.38
C ARG A 76 37.39 -3.04 -10.67
N VAL A 77 36.46 -2.38 -9.99
CA VAL A 77 35.02 -2.59 -10.16
C VAL A 77 34.32 -1.26 -10.31
N ALA A 78 33.51 -1.13 -11.37
CA ALA A 78 32.59 0.00 -11.52
C ALA A 78 31.39 -0.19 -10.58
N LEU A 79 31.10 0.84 -9.80
CA LEU A 79 29.97 0.90 -8.89
C LEU A 79 28.75 1.54 -9.58
N PRO A 80 27.53 1.45 -9.02
CA PRO A 80 26.33 2.04 -9.61
C PRO A 80 26.45 3.54 -9.88
N ARG A 81 25.75 4.00 -10.93
CA ARG A 81 25.69 5.41 -11.31
C ARG A 81 25.04 6.28 -10.22
N SER A 82 25.59 7.46 -9.94
CA SER A 82 25.05 8.49 -9.04
C SER A 82 23.87 9.27 -9.64
N ASN A 83 23.12 9.99 -8.79
CA ASN A 83 21.91 10.74 -9.17
C ASN A 83 21.70 12.07 -8.39
N ASP A 84 22.77 12.82 -8.11
CA ASP A 84 22.76 14.07 -7.31
C ASP A 84 22.29 13.92 -5.85
N THR A 85 22.26 12.69 -5.33
CA THR A 85 22.05 12.43 -3.90
C THR A 85 23.36 11.94 -3.28
N PRO A 86 23.52 12.03 -1.94
CA PRO A 86 24.68 11.45 -1.27
C PRO A 86 24.87 9.99 -1.70
N TYR A 87 26.11 9.62 -2.01
CA TYR A 87 26.46 8.30 -2.50
C TYR A 87 27.15 7.52 -1.38
N LEU A 88 26.60 6.38 -0.99
CA LEU A 88 27.15 5.56 0.09
C LEU A 88 27.85 4.32 -0.47
N VAL A 89 28.99 3.98 0.13
CA VAL A 89 29.72 2.73 -0.11
C VAL A 89 30.00 2.08 1.23
N GLU A 90 29.51 0.86 1.40
CA GLU A 90 29.83 0.01 2.54
C GLU A 90 30.90 -1.00 2.14
N ILE A 91 32.01 -0.95 2.87
CA ILE A 91 33.23 -1.67 2.54
C ILE A 91 33.68 -2.47 3.75
N ALA A 92 33.97 -3.74 3.55
CA ALA A 92 34.67 -4.57 4.52
C ALA A 92 35.93 -5.17 3.88
N LEU A 93 36.84 -5.65 4.70
CA LEU A 93 38.02 -6.39 4.25
C LEU A 93 37.83 -7.88 4.50
N ASP A 94 38.39 -8.70 3.62
CA ASP A 94 38.46 -10.16 3.76
C ASP A 94 39.91 -10.59 3.94
N HIS A 95 40.16 -11.46 4.92
CA HIS A 95 41.48 -12.00 5.27
C HIS A 95 42.55 -10.93 5.60
N ALA A 96 42.14 -9.78 6.12
CA ALA A 96 42.97 -8.61 6.37
C ALA A 96 43.35 -8.39 7.84
N GLY A 97 43.19 -9.38 8.73
CA GLY A 97 43.55 -9.24 10.15
C GLY A 97 44.99 -8.71 10.34
N HIS A 98 45.93 -9.15 9.52
CA HIS A 98 47.33 -8.74 9.58
C HIS A 98 47.64 -7.35 8.99
N ILE A 99 46.66 -6.63 8.42
CA ILE A 99 46.85 -5.30 7.85
C ILE A 99 46.87 -4.24 8.96
N ASP A 100 47.91 -3.40 8.97
CA ASP A 100 48.10 -2.38 10.00
C ASP A 100 47.12 -1.21 9.86
N GLN A 101 46.79 -0.57 10.98
CA GLN A 101 45.94 0.62 11.06
C GLN A 101 46.38 1.71 10.07
N GLY A 102 45.42 2.28 9.32
CA GLY A 102 45.65 3.39 8.41
C GLY A 102 46.23 2.99 7.04
N THR A 103 46.56 1.71 6.82
CA THR A 103 47.02 1.19 5.52
C THR A 103 45.96 1.44 4.46
N VAL A 104 46.34 2.04 3.32
CA VAL A 104 45.43 2.21 2.18
C VAL A 104 45.19 0.85 1.53
N VAL A 105 43.94 0.40 1.57
CA VAL A 105 43.54 -0.90 1.00
C VAL A 105 42.85 -0.74 -0.35
N ALA A 106 42.20 0.39 -0.59
CA ALA A 106 41.54 0.69 -1.84
C ALA A 106 41.50 2.20 -2.11
N ARG A 107 41.13 2.58 -3.33
CA ARG A 107 40.79 3.96 -3.71
C ARG A 107 39.47 3.98 -4.44
N ILE A 108 38.58 4.88 -4.03
CA ILE A 108 37.35 5.17 -4.79
C ILE A 108 37.64 6.36 -5.70
N ARG A 109 37.63 6.13 -7.01
CA ARG A 109 37.81 7.17 -8.02
C ARG A 109 36.46 7.62 -8.55
N ALA A 110 36.19 8.91 -8.49
CA ALA A 110 34.95 9.50 -9.01
C ALA A 110 35.20 10.96 -9.38
N ASN A 111 34.74 11.39 -10.57
CA ASN A 111 34.81 12.79 -11.01
C ASN A 111 36.20 13.43 -10.84
N GLY A 112 37.27 12.74 -11.26
CA GLY A 112 38.66 13.20 -11.11
C GLY A 112 39.20 13.18 -9.68
N SER A 113 38.37 12.93 -8.68
CA SER A 113 38.75 12.79 -7.27
C SER A 113 39.10 11.34 -6.93
N SER A 114 40.00 11.14 -5.97
CA SER A 114 40.43 9.84 -5.48
C SER A 114 40.40 9.82 -3.96
N LEU A 115 39.47 9.06 -3.38
CA LEU A 115 39.34 8.90 -1.94
C LEU A 115 40.07 7.63 -1.49
N PRO A 116 41.12 7.70 -0.65
CA PRO A 116 41.72 6.52 -0.06
C PRO A 116 40.76 5.87 0.94
N VAL A 117 40.68 4.54 0.88
CA VAL A 117 40.00 3.69 1.86
C VAL A 117 41.09 3.03 2.70
N ARG A 118 41.06 3.18 4.03
CA ARG A 118 42.11 2.68 4.93
C ARG A 118 41.57 1.71 5.97
N ALA A 119 42.39 0.72 6.32
CA ALA A 119 42.10 -0.24 7.37
C ALA A 119 41.98 0.45 8.75
N GLY A 120 40.91 0.14 9.48
CA GLY A 120 40.53 0.73 10.76
C GLY A 120 40.17 2.23 10.74
N ILE A 121 39.93 2.81 9.56
CA ILE A 121 39.41 4.19 9.43
C ILE A 121 38.14 4.17 8.58
N GLU A 122 38.24 3.83 7.30
CA GLU A 122 37.09 3.76 6.39
C GLU A 122 36.53 2.34 6.25
N THR A 123 37.29 1.31 6.62
CA THR A 123 36.90 -0.11 6.56
C THR A 123 37.61 -0.92 7.66
N ALA A 124 37.22 -2.17 7.89
CA ALA A 124 37.94 -3.12 8.73
C ALA A 124 37.69 -4.56 8.25
N GLU A 125 38.43 -5.51 8.83
CA GLU A 125 38.21 -6.94 8.69
C GLU A 125 36.74 -7.29 9.00
N TRP A 126 36.04 -7.93 8.07
CA TRP A 126 34.61 -8.22 8.23
C TRP A 126 34.35 -9.04 9.48
N ALA A 127 35.26 -9.97 9.79
CA ALA A 127 35.20 -10.87 10.93
C ALA A 127 35.80 -10.27 12.23
N HIS A 128 35.94 -8.95 12.34
CA HIS A 128 36.65 -8.28 13.45
C HIS A 128 36.35 -8.83 14.87
N GLU A 129 35.08 -9.12 15.18
CA GLU A 129 34.64 -9.60 16.50
C GLU A 129 34.62 -11.12 16.66
N ARG A 130 34.93 -11.88 15.60
CA ARG A 130 35.03 -13.33 15.73
C ARG A 130 36.20 -13.68 16.66
N PRO A 131 36.00 -14.56 17.67
CA PRO A 131 37.05 -14.87 18.65
C PRO A 131 38.37 -15.34 18.02
N ASP A 132 38.30 -16.11 16.94
CA ASP A 132 39.45 -16.65 16.20
C ASP A 132 40.17 -15.61 15.34
N VAL A 133 39.47 -14.55 14.91
CA VAL A 133 40.04 -13.49 14.07
C VAL A 133 40.55 -12.33 14.92
N ARG A 134 39.83 -11.97 15.99
CA ARG A 134 40.08 -10.79 16.82
C ARG A 134 41.51 -10.69 17.36
N SER A 135 42.14 -11.80 17.73
CA SER A 135 43.53 -11.81 18.21
C SER A 135 44.56 -11.51 17.14
N SER A 136 44.18 -11.62 15.86
CA SER A 136 45.06 -11.37 14.71
C SER A 136 44.87 -10.00 14.08
N VAL A 137 43.78 -9.27 14.41
CA VAL A 137 43.47 -7.96 13.81
C VAL A 137 44.40 -6.87 14.34
N ARG A 138 45.12 -6.20 13.44
CA ARG A 138 46.10 -5.13 13.73
C ARG A 138 45.58 -3.70 13.51
N HIS A 139 44.31 -3.56 13.19
CA HIS A 139 43.63 -2.29 12.99
C HIS A 139 42.35 -2.23 13.84
N GLY A 140 41.87 -1.03 14.14
CA GLY A 140 40.63 -0.81 14.88
C GLY A 140 39.38 -0.98 14.00
N LEU A 141 38.22 -0.70 14.58
CA LEU A 141 36.98 -0.54 13.83
C LEU A 141 37.00 0.75 13.00
N PRO A 142 36.29 0.80 11.86
CA PRO A 142 36.18 2.03 11.08
C PRO A 142 35.45 3.12 11.88
N ALA A 143 35.63 4.38 11.51
CA ALA A 143 34.99 5.53 12.15
C ALA A 143 33.45 5.49 12.07
N ARG A 144 32.91 4.80 11.05
CA ARG A 144 31.47 4.59 10.84
C ARG A 144 31.19 3.10 10.63
N PRO A 145 31.25 2.28 11.70
CA PRO A 145 31.04 0.84 11.58
C PRO A 145 29.58 0.53 11.29
N ARG A 146 29.35 -0.53 10.53
CA ARG A 146 28.04 -1.09 10.19
C ARG A 146 28.08 -2.59 10.41
N TRP A 147 27.19 -3.07 11.26
CA TRP A 147 27.08 -4.47 11.63
C TRP A 147 26.01 -5.15 10.80
N ARG A 148 26.38 -6.25 10.15
CA ARG A 148 25.52 -7.06 9.29
C ARG A 148 25.61 -8.53 9.70
N PRO A 149 24.49 -9.26 9.69
CA PRO A 149 24.56 -10.69 9.79
C PRO A 149 25.12 -11.31 8.50
N VAL A 150 26.08 -12.20 8.65
CA VAL A 150 26.67 -12.98 7.56
C VAL A 150 26.37 -14.45 7.83
N ALA A 151 25.62 -15.07 6.90
CA ALA A 151 25.36 -16.50 6.96
C ALA A 151 26.67 -17.27 6.77
N GLY A 152 27.08 -18.04 7.77
CA GLY A 152 28.19 -18.99 7.70
C GLY A 152 27.68 -20.43 7.69
N GLU A 153 28.58 -21.39 7.41
CA GLU A 153 28.24 -22.82 7.26
C GLU A 153 27.67 -23.48 8.53
N ALA A 154 28.00 -22.97 9.73
CA ALA A 154 27.59 -23.57 11.01
C ALA A 154 26.87 -22.61 11.99
N ALA A 155 27.06 -21.29 11.84
CA ALA A 155 26.42 -20.28 12.68
C ALA A 155 26.40 -18.91 11.97
N THR A 156 25.41 -18.09 12.31
CA THR A 156 25.35 -16.71 11.80
C THR A 156 26.28 -15.81 12.60
N VAL A 157 27.23 -15.16 11.92
CA VAL A 157 28.21 -14.26 12.53
C VAL A 157 27.84 -12.80 12.23
N TRP A 158 28.16 -11.89 13.15
CA TRP A 158 28.08 -10.45 12.90
C TRP A 158 29.35 -9.96 12.23
N GLY A 159 29.24 -9.63 10.94
CA GLY A 159 30.29 -8.95 10.20
C GLY A 159 30.24 -7.44 10.39
N VAL A 160 31.39 -6.77 10.29
CA VAL A 160 31.51 -5.31 10.29
C VAL A 160 31.98 -4.78 8.93
N ALA A 161 31.37 -3.69 8.47
CA ALA A 161 31.81 -2.90 7.33
C ALA A 161 31.99 -1.44 7.78
N GLY A 162 32.86 -0.68 7.13
CA GLY A 162 32.88 0.76 7.24
C GLY A 162 32.00 1.42 6.17
N CYS A 163 31.38 2.55 6.51
CA CYS A 163 30.50 3.28 5.62
C CYS A 163 31.14 4.61 5.19
N VAL A 164 31.37 4.75 3.88
CA VAL A 164 31.92 5.94 3.24
C VAL A 164 30.81 6.70 2.53
N SER A 165 30.79 8.03 2.65
CA SER A 165 29.85 8.91 1.96
C SER A 165 30.59 9.80 0.98
N LEU A 166 30.06 9.95 -0.23
CA LEU A 166 30.60 10.76 -1.31
C LEU A 166 29.52 11.70 -1.85
N ASP A 167 29.87 12.95 -2.12
CA ASP A 167 29.01 13.89 -2.83
C ASP A 167 29.35 13.85 -4.32
N LEU A 168 28.54 13.12 -5.10
CA LEU A 168 28.79 12.87 -6.51
C LEU A 168 27.70 13.51 -7.38
N PRO A 169 28.05 14.30 -8.41
CA PRO A 169 27.08 14.76 -9.42
C PRO A 169 26.38 13.58 -10.08
N ALA A 170 25.16 13.77 -10.59
CA ALA A 170 24.43 12.75 -11.33
C ALA A 170 25.26 12.26 -12.52
N THR A 171 24.99 11.01 -12.93
CA THR A 171 25.61 10.33 -14.08
C THR A 171 27.04 9.82 -13.90
N ILE A 172 27.74 10.21 -12.83
CA ILE A 172 29.07 9.69 -12.50
C ILE A 172 28.97 8.21 -12.11
N VAL A 173 29.90 7.41 -12.63
CA VAL A 173 30.08 6.00 -12.27
C VAL A 173 31.37 5.90 -11.44
N PRO A 174 31.28 5.81 -10.11
CA PRO A 174 32.46 5.66 -9.28
C PRO A 174 33.10 4.29 -9.51
N VAL A 175 34.43 4.22 -9.40
CA VAL A 175 35.19 2.98 -9.54
C VAL A 175 35.97 2.74 -8.25
N ILE A 176 35.81 1.56 -7.68
CA ILE A 176 36.68 1.11 -6.58
C ILE A 176 37.87 0.34 -7.16
N GLU A 177 39.07 0.71 -6.73
CA GLU A 177 40.33 0.11 -7.14
C GLU A 177 41.07 -0.42 -5.92
N ARG A 178 41.43 -1.69 -5.95
CA ARG A 178 42.26 -2.34 -4.93
C ARG A 178 43.69 -1.80 -4.98
N ASP A 179 44.28 -1.56 -3.81
CA ASP A 179 45.69 -1.15 -3.76
C ASP A 179 46.60 -2.33 -4.20
N PRO A 180 47.51 -2.14 -5.18
CA PRO A 180 48.33 -3.21 -5.70
C PRO A 180 49.35 -3.75 -4.70
N ALA A 181 49.69 -2.99 -3.65
CA ALA A 181 50.61 -3.44 -2.60
C ALA A 181 49.98 -4.46 -1.63
N LEU A 182 48.66 -4.65 -1.67
CA LEU A 182 48.00 -5.64 -0.81
C LEU A 182 48.36 -7.07 -1.23
N PRO A 183 48.52 -8.00 -0.27
CA PRO A 183 48.68 -9.43 -0.55
C PRO A 183 47.50 -9.98 -1.35
N SER A 184 47.74 -10.84 -2.33
CA SER A 184 46.73 -11.31 -3.31
C SER A 184 45.48 -11.96 -2.69
N PHE A 185 45.62 -12.52 -1.49
CA PHE A 185 44.53 -13.13 -0.73
C PHE A 185 43.65 -12.13 0.04
N VAL A 186 44.08 -10.87 0.16
CA VAL A 186 43.27 -9.80 0.77
C VAL A 186 42.29 -9.27 -0.26
N GLY A 187 41.00 -9.45 0.05
CA GLY A 187 39.89 -8.96 -0.75
C GLY A 187 39.23 -7.73 -0.12
N ILE A 188 38.65 -6.87 -0.97
CA ILE A 188 37.77 -5.79 -0.52
C ILE A 188 36.34 -6.19 -0.85
N ILE A 189 35.49 -6.26 0.16
CA ILE A 189 34.08 -6.61 0.00
C ILE A 189 33.27 -5.33 -0.04
N VAL A 190 32.63 -5.04 -1.17
CA VAL A 190 31.60 -4.01 -1.27
C VAL A 190 30.26 -4.64 -0.95
N THR A 191 29.74 -4.37 0.26
CA THR A 191 28.47 -4.95 0.72
C THR A 191 27.26 -4.19 0.21
N ALA A 192 27.40 -2.89 -0.02
CA ALA A 192 26.40 -2.05 -0.66
C ALA A 192 27.08 -0.82 -1.27
N ALA A 193 26.65 -0.39 -2.45
CA ALA A 193 27.10 0.84 -3.08
C ALA A 193 25.95 1.47 -3.86
N GLY A 194 25.80 2.80 -3.78
CA GLY A 194 24.84 3.51 -4.59
C GLY A 194 24.36 4.83 -4.00
N PRO A 195 23.57 5.58 -4.78
CA PRO A 195 22.90 6.76 -4.28
C PRO A 195 21.92 6.42 -3.14
N VAL A 196 21.86 7.30 -2.14
CA VAL A 196 20.83 7.25 -1.11
C VAL A 196 19.48 7.48 -1.76
N ARG A 197 18.64 6.45 -1.75
CA ARG A 197 17.27 6.52 -2.24
C ARG A 197 16.35 5.95 -1.19
N ALA A 198 15.27 6.68 -0.89
CA ALA A 198 14.14 6.07 -0.18
C ALA A 198 13.68 4.84 -0.97
N THR A 199 13.27 3.78 -0.27
CA THR A 199 12.72 2.59 -0.92
C THR A 199 11.53 3.02 -1.78
N PRO A 200 11.62 2.89 -3.13
CA PRO A 200 10.52 3.23 -4.01
C PRO A 200 9.25 2.48 -3.59
N PRO A 201 8.07 3.08 -3.74
CA PRO A 201 7.79 4.26 -4.58
C PRO A 201 7.89 5.62 -3.85
N ARG A 202 8.49 5.68 -2.66
CA ARG A 202 8.61 6.93 -1.89
C ARG A 202 9.76 7.79 -2.41
N ASP A 203 9.60 9.10 -2.34
CA ASP A 203 10.66 10.08 -2.67
C ASP A 203 11.29 10.70 -1.41
N TRP A 204 10.53 10.80 -0.31
CA TRP A 204 11.02 11.33 0.96
C TRP A 204 11.84 10.30 1.74
N PRO A 205 13.02 10.70 2.26
CA PRO A 205 13.73 9.88 3.24
C PRO A 205 12.95 9.78 4.54
N PHE A 206 13.25 8.76 5.34
CA PHE A 206 12.61 8.52 6.64
C PHE A 206 12.60 9.77 7.55
N LEU A 207 13.70 10.52 7.59
CA LEU A 207 13.82 11.72 8.41
C LEU A 207 12.73 12.75 8.09
N ASN A 208 12.40 12.95 6.81
CA ASN A 208 11.37 13.92 6.40
C ASN A 208 9.99 13.49 6.90
N PHE A 209 9.66 12.19 6.82
CA PHE A 209 8.42 11.66 7.40
C PHE A 209 8.37 11.83 8.92
N LEU A 210 9.50 11.63 9.60
CA LEU A 210 9.61 11.80 11.04
C LEU A 210 9.37 13.26 11.46
N LEU A 211 9.98 14.21 10.76
CA LEU A 211 9.81 15.65 11.00
C LEU A 211 8.39 16.12 10.69
N ALA A 212 7.82 15.66 9.56
CA ALA A 212 6.44 15.97 9.19
C ALA A 212 5.45 15.44 10.23
N ALA A 213 5.66 14.22 10.74
CA ALA A 213 4.83 13.67 11.82
C ALA A 213 5.02 14.43 13.13
N ALA A 214 6.23 14.84 13.48
CA ALA A 214 6.48 15.69 14.66
C ALA A 214 5.72 17.02 14.58
N ALA A 215 5.74 17.68 13.42
CA ALA A 215 4.99 18.90 13.18
C ALA A 215 3.47 18.67 13.27
N ALA A 216 2.95 17.60 12.66
CA ALA A 216 1.54 17.24 12.75
C ALA A 216 1.10 16.92 14.19
N VAL A 217 1.90 16.16 14.93
CA VAL A 217 1.68 15.85 16.37
C VAL A 217 1.61 17.13 17.18
N LEU A 218 2.57 18.05 17.00
CA LEU A 218 2.60 19.34 17.67
C LEU A 218 1.33 20.15 17.40
N VAL A 219 0.95 20.31 16.13
CA VAL A 219 -0.25 21.06 15.73
C VAL A 219 -1.51 20.45 16.35
N VAL A 220 -1.66 19.12 16.29
CA VAL A 220 -2.83 18.42 16.85
C VAL A 220 -2.89 18.58 18.37
N GLN A 221 -1.78 18.38 19.08
CA GLN A 221 -1.74 18.50 20.54
C GLN A 221 -2.01 19.93 21.02
N LEU A 222 -1.51 20.94 20.31
CA LEU A 222 -1.79 22.34 20.61
C LEU A 222 -3.27 22.69 20.32
N ALA A 223 -3.78 22.33 19.15
CA ALA A 223 -5.16 22.62 18.75
C ALA A 223 -6.21 21.93 19.62
N ALA A 224 -5.90 20.75 20.16
CA ALA A 224 -6.75 20.00 21.08
C ALA A 224 -6.53 20.35 22.55
N ALA A 225 -5.50 21.16 22.87
CA ALA A 225 -5.00 21.38 24.23
C ALA A 225 -4.63 20.08 24.99
N SER A 226 -4.34 18.99 24.27
CA SER A 226 -4.01 17.68 24.86
C SER A 226 -2.53 17.56 25.26
N TRP A 227 -1.72 18.57 24.97
CA TRP A 227 -0.27 18.59 25.27
C TRP A 227 0.09 18.47 26.76
N ARG A 228 -0.87 18.73 27.66
CA ARG A 228 -0.73 18.56 29.12
C ARG A 228 -1.14 17.17 29.60
N GLU A 229 -1.82 16.39 28.78
CA GLU A 229 -2.34 15.09 29.20
C GLU A 229 -1.20 14.08 29.40
N PRO A 230 -1.31 13.14 30.35
CA PRO A 230 -0.32 12.09 30.55
C PRO A 230 -0.11 11.19 29.34
N ALA A 231 -1.00 11.18 28.34
CA ALA A 231 -0.81 10.41 27.10
C ALA A 231 0.01 11.17 26.04
N ALA A 232 0.25 12.47 26.23
CA ALA A 232 0.87 13.32 25.21
C ALA A 232 2.33 12.97 24.91
N TRP A 233 3.04 12.25 25.79
CA TRP A 233 4.42 11.80 25.54
C TRP A 233 4.49 10.62 24.56
N LEU A 234 3.44 9.80 24.44
CA LEU A 234 3.42 8.59 23.61
C LEU A 234 3.84 8.84 22.14
N PRO A 235 3.28 9.82 21.42
CA PRO A 235 3.69 10.11 20.05
C PRO A 235 5.17 10.52 19.96
N TRP A 236 5.65 11.34 20.91
CA TRP A 236 7.05 11.77 20.94
C TRP A 236 8.01 10.61 21.27
N MET A 237 7.61 9.67 22.14
CA MET A 237 8.39 8.45 22.37
C MET A 237 8.53 7.65 21.08
N LEU A 238 7.44 7.48 20.32
CA LEU A 238 7.48 6.73 19.05
C LEU A 238 8.44 7.39 18.05
N LEU A 239 8.36 8.72 17.87
CA LEU A 239 9.26 9.46 16.99
C LEU A 239 10.71 9.39 17.46
N THR A 240 10.97 9.60 18.75
CA THR A 240 12.31 9.52 19.34
C THR A 240 12.89 8.12 19.19
N ALA A 241 12.11 7.07 19.47
CA ALA A 241 12.54 5.69 19.30
C ALA A 241 12.87 5.37 17.83
N GLY A 242 12.12 5.91 16.88
CA GLY A 242 12.43 5.83 15.45
C GLY A 242 13.73 6.49 15.08
N ALA A 243 13.93 7.72 15.57
CA ALA A 243 15.14 8.49 15.33
C ALA A 243 16.38 7.78 15.85
N VAL A 244 16.32 7.30 17.10
CA VAL A 244 17.39 6.50 17.70
C VAL A 244 17.62 5.21 16.92
N ALA A 245 16.56 4.47 16.56
CA ALA A 245 16.70 3.21 15.84
C ALA A 245 17.31 3.38 14.44
N ALA A 246 17.05 4.49 13.75
CA ALA A 246 17.68 4.81 12.46
C ALA A 246 19.19 5.09 12.57
N GLN A 247 19.65 5.53 13.74
CA GLN A 247 21.06 5.87 13.99
C GLN A 247 21.88 4.69 14.48
N ILE A 248 21.24 3.61 14.94
CA ILE A 248 21.94 2.41 15.40
C ILE A 248 22.70 1.80 14.21
N PRO A 249 24.01 1.48 14.35
CA PRO A 249 24.85 0.94 13.28
C PRO A 249 24.56 -0.52 12.92
N VAL A 250 23.32 -0.99 13.11
CA VAL A 250 22.87 -2.37 12.82
C VAL A 250 22.02 -2.32 11.55
N ALA A 251 22.57 -2.79 10.43
CA ALA A 251 21.94 -2.61 9.12
C ALA A 251 20.50 -3.19 9.05
N PRO A 252 20.19 -4.39 9.59
CA PRO A 252 18.81 -4.89 9.62
C PRO A 252 17.82 -3.94 10.30
N LEU A 253 18.24 -3.26 11.37
CA LEU A 253 17.39 -2.30 12.09
C LEU A 253 17.23 -1.02 11.28
N ALA A 254 18.30 -0.50 10.68
CA ALA A 254 18.24 0.67 9.81
C ALA A 254 17.34 0.43 8.59
N VAL A 255 17.43 -0.74 7.94
CA VAL A 255 16.53 -1.15 6.85
C VAL A 255 15.10 -1.26 7.34
N LEU A 256 14.86 -1.85 8.52
CA LEU A 256 13.53 -1.95 9.11
C LEU A 256 12.92 -0.57 9.33
N VAL A 257 13.69 0.36 9.91
CA VAL A 257 13.25 1.73 10.18
C VAL A 257 13.04 2.51 8.90
N GLU A 258 13.89 2.34 7.88
CA GLU A 258 13.67 2.96 6.58
C GLU A 258 12.35 2.47 5.95
N ARG A 259 12.12 1.14 5.94
CA ARG A 259 10.93 0.52 5.33
C ARG A 259 9.64 0.82 6.08
N HIS A 260 9.69 0.85 7.41
CA HIS A 260 8.53 1.04 8.30
C HIS A 260 8.47 2.43 8.93
N GLY A 261 9.33 3.35 8.51
CA GLY A 261 9.40 4.69 9.06
C GLY A 261 8.11 5.48 8.89
N VAL A 262 7.43 5.28 7.76
CA VAL A 262 6.08 5.85 7.54
C VAL A 262 5.05 5.26 8.51
N ASP A 263 5.13 3.96 8.81
CA ASP A 263 4.22 3.33 9.77
C ASP A 263 4.46 3.92 11.16
N LEU A 264 5.72 4.13 11.54
CA LEU A 264 6.05 4.76 12.82
C LEU A 264 5.57 6.21 12.90
N ALA A 265 5.78 6.99 11.84
CA ALA A 265 5.30 8.36 11.71
C ALA A 265 3.76 8.43 11.82
N MET A 266 3.06 7.52 11.14
CA MET A 266 1.61 7.34 11.25
C MET A 266 1.17 6.96 12.67
N ALA A 267 1.90 6.05 13.33
CA ALA A 267 1.60 5.62 14.70
C ALA A 267 1.69 6.79 15.68
N ALA A 268 2.76 7.58 15.58
CA ALA A 268 2.92 8.78 16.38
C ALA A 268 1.80 9.78 16.11
N PHE A 269 1.51 10.06 14.84
CA PHE A 269 0.42 10.97 14.47
C PHE A 269 -0.93 10.52 15.03
N LEU A 270 -1.31 9.25 14.88
CA LEU A 270 -2.56 8.71 15.42
C LEU A 270 -2.58 8.68 16.95
N ALA A 271 -1.45 8.44 17.62
CA ALA A 271 -1.36 8.51 19.08
C ALA A 271 -1.67 9.92 19.60
N ALA A 272 -1.37 10.97 18.83
CA ALA A 272 -1.78 12.33 19.13
C ALA A 272 -3.23 12.63 18.70
N TRP A 273 -3.64 12.15 17.52
CA TRP A 273 -4.93 12.45 16.91
C TRP A 273 -6.11 11.75 17.60
N VAL A 274 -5.99 10.49 18.02
CA VAL A 274 -7.12 9.73 18.59
C VAL A 274 -7.70 10.40 19.86
N PRO A 275 -6.88 10.83 20.85
CA PRO A 275 -7.39 11.58 22.01
C PRO A 275 -8.04 12.91 21.60
N ALA A 276 -7.40 13.66 20.71
CA ALA A 276 -7.90 14.94 20.20
C ALA A 276 -9.24 14.79 19.47
N ALA A 277 -9.34 13.82 18.57
CA ALA A 277 -10.55 13.48 17.83
C ALA A 277 -11.68 13.06 18.76
N ARG A 278 -11.40 12.27 19.81
CA ARG A 278 -12.41 11.92 20.81
C ARG A 278 -13.00 13.18 21.47
N HIS A 279 -12.15 14.13 21.86
CA HIS A 279 -12.60 15.39 22.46
C HIS A 279 -13.42 16.22 21.46
N TRP A 280 -12.91 16.44 20.24
CA TRP A 280 -13.59 17.21 19.21
C TRP A 280 -14.92 16.59 18.78
N LEU A 281 -14.97 15.28 18.54
CA LEU A 281 -16.19 14.59 18.14
C LEU A 281 -17.25 14.60 19.25
N ALA A 282 -16.85 14.44 20.51
CA ALA A 282 -17.76 14.59 21.65
C ALA A 282 -18.34 16.01 21.75
N ALA A 283 -17.54 17.03 21.42
CA ALA A 283 -17.96 18.42 21.34
C ALA A 283 -18.67 18.80 20.03
N GLY A 284 -18.89 17.86 19.11
CA GLY A 284 -19.51 18.12 17.80
C GLY A 284 -18.62 18.87 16.80
N LYS A 285 -17.33 19.07 17.10
CA LYS A 285 -16.32 19.71 16.22
C LYS A 285 -15.79 18.73 15.17
N VAL A 286 -16.69 18.18 14.35
CA VAL A 286 -16.38 17.13 13.37
C VAL A 286 -15.40 17.60 12.31
N PHE A 287 -15.49 18.87 11.88
CA PHE A 287 -14.54 19.44 10.93
C PHE A 287 -13.10 19.39 11.46
N CYS A 288 -12.88 19.81 12.72
CA CYS A 288 -11.55 19.79 13.32
C CYS A 288 -10.98 18.37 13.35
N ALA A 289 -11.77 17.37 13.79
CA ALA A 289 -11.33 15.99 13.80
C ALA A 289 -10.99 15.46 12.41
N ALA A 290 -11.82 15.77 11.40
CA ALA A 290 -11.61 15.32 10.04
C ALA A 290 -10.43 16.02 9.36
N ALA A 291 -10.37 17.35 9.40
CA ALA A 291 -9.31 18.14 8.78
C ALA A 291 -7.94 17.84 9.41
N ALA A 292 -7.88 17.72 10.75
CA ALA A 292 -6.65 17.36 11.45
C ALA A 292 -6.14 15.96 11.11
N LEU A 293 -7.00 15.07 10.60
CA LEU A 293 -6.59 13.78 10.05
C LEU A 293 -6.19 13.89 8.57
N LEU A 294 -7.10 14.39 7.73
CA LEU A 294 -7.00 14.29 6.28
C LEU A 294 -5.93 15.22 5.68
N ILE A 295 -5.71 16.41 6.24
CA ILE A 295 -4.73 17.37 5.72
C ILE A 295 -3.29 16.83 5.81
N PRO A 296 -2.80 16.36 6.97
CA PRO A 296 -1.47 15.75 7.05
C PRO A 296 -1.30 14.55 6.10
N LEU A 297 -2.35 13.75 5.92
CA LEU A 297 -2.32 12.61 4.98
C LEU A 297 -2.26 13.06 3.52
N ALA A 298 -2.98 14.12 3.15
CA ALA A 298 -2.93 14.70 1.81
C ALA A 298 -1.55 15.32 1.50
N ILE A 299 -0.88 15.91 2.49
CA ILE A 299 0.51 16.40 2.35
C ILE A 299 1.49 15.23 2.19
N ALA A 300 1.29 14.14 2.93
CA ALA A 300 2.18 12.99 2.86
C ALA A 300 2.01 12.18 1.56
N THR A 301 0.79 12.11 1.00
CA THR A 301 0.48 11.18 -0.11
C THR A 301 1.34 11.37 -1.37
N PRO A 302 1.62 12.59 -1.86
CA PRO A 302 2.53 12.81 -2.99
C PRO A 302 3.92 12.20 -2.81
N HIS A 303 4.34 12.06 -1.56
CA HIS A 303 5.65 11.54 -1.17
C HIS A 303 5.65 10.04 -0.84
N LEU A 304 4.46 9.47 -0.63
CA LEU A 304 4.29 8.04 -0.39
C LEU A 304 4.22 7.24 -1.69
N THR A 305 3.77 7.88 -2.77
CA THR A 305 3.63 7.27 -4.07
C THR A 305 3.67 8.34 -5.17
N PRO A 306 4.29 8.05 -6.33
CA PRO A 306 4.05 8.84 -7.54
C PRO A 306 2.55 8.79 -7.89
N PRO A 307 2.09 9.64 -8.82
CA PRO A 307 0.73 9.58 -9.34
C PRO A 307 0.34 8.13 -9.64
N LEU A 308 -0.70 7.67 -8.94
CA LEU A 308 -1.11 6.27 -8.96
C LEU A 308 -1.71 5.92 -10.32
N TYR A 309 -1.60 4.68 -10.77
CA TYR A 309 -2.31 4.23 -11.97
C TYR A 309 -3.83 4.49 -11.85
N GLY A 310 -4.52 4.73 -12.96
CA GLY A 310 -5.97 5.00 -12.98
C GLY A 310 -6.31 6.45 -13.35
N ASP A 311 -7.22 7.08 -12.60
CA ASP A 311 -7.82 8.37 -12.94
C ASP A 311 -6.92 9.58 -12.57
N GLU A 312 -6.06 9.45 -11.55
CA GLU A 312 -5.22 10.56 -11.04
C GLU A 312 -4.26 11.15 -12.10
N PRO A 313 -3.46 10.35 -12.85
CA PRO A 313 -2.53 10.89 -13.84
C PRO A 313 -3.24 11.63 -14.95
N PHE A 314 -4.43 11.16 -15.34
CA PHE A 314 -5.27 11.87 -16.31
C PHE A 314 -5.65 13.25 -15.79
N HIS A 315 -6.15 13.36 -14.55
CA HIS A 315 -6.55 14.65 -13.99
C HIS A 315 -5.36 15.58 -13.76
N LEU A 316 -4.18 15.05 -13.41
CA LEU A 316 -2.95 15.85 -13.32
C LEU A 316 -2.51 16.39 -14.69
N LEU A 317 -2.61 15.60 -15.75
CA LEU A 317 -2.30 16.07 -17.11
C LEU A 317 -3.28 17.17 -17.57
N VAL A 318 -4.57 17.04 -17.24
CA VAL A 318 -5.55 18.12 -17.52
C VAL A 318 -5.25 19.37 -16.69
N LEU A 319 -4.89 19.22 -15.42
CA LEU A 319 -4.47 20.35 -14.58
C LEU A 319 -3.23 21.03 -15.16
N GLU A 320 -2.22 20.26 -15.58
CA GLU A 320 -1.02 20.76 -16.24
C GLU A 320 -1.37 21.53 -17.52
N ALA A 321 -2.19 20.95 -18.41
CA ALA A 321 -2.67 21.62 -19.63
C ALA A 321 -3.42 22.94 -19.33
N LEU A 322 -4.29 22.95 -18.31
CA LEU A 322 -5.01 24.16 -17.91
C LEU A 322 -4.07 25.24 -17.37
N THR A 323 -3.03 24.84 -16.61
CA THR A 323 -2.06 25.78 -16.04
C THR A 323 -1.05 26.31 -17.04
N GLN A 324 -0.52 25.48 -17.93
CA GLN A 324 0.57 25.83 -18.85
C GLN A 324 0.05 26.33 -20.21
N HIS A 325 -1.09 25.83 -20.67
CA HIS A 325 -1.60 26.05 -22.03
C HIS A 325 -3.03 26.60 -22.07
N HIS A 326 -3.67 26.82 -20.93
CA HIS A 326 -5.05 27.33 -20.83
C HIS A 326 -6.07 26.55 -21.68
N THR A 327 -5.84 25.24 -21.85
CA THR A 327 -6.67 24.37 -22.67
C THR A 327 -7.00 23.07 -21.95
N THR A 328 -8.15 22.50 -22.28
CA THR A 328 -8.51 21.12 -21.89
C THR A 328 -8.10 20.10 -22.95
N ASP A 329 -7.56 20.55 -24.08
CA ASP A 329 -7.10 19.69 -25.17
C ASP A 329 -5.71 19.11 -24.87
N LEU A 330 -5.71 17.83 -24.47
CA LEU A 330 -4.50 17.09 -24.13
C LEU A 330 -3.61 16.77 -25.35
N THR A 331 -4.11 16.92 -26.58
CA THR A 331 -3.29 16.67 -27.78
C THR A 331 -2.12 17.65 -27.90
N SER A 332 -2.28 18.84 -27.33
CA SER A 332 -1.25 19.89 -27.29
C SER A 332 -0.01 19.53 -26.47
N LEU A 333 -0.12 18.58 -25.53
CA LEU A 333 0.98 18.24 -24.61
C LEU A 333 2.03 17.31 -25.23
N GLY A 334 1.78 16.69 -26.39
CA GLY A 334 2.70 15.74 -27.05
C GLY A 334 3.07 14.48 -26.26
N ALA A 335 2.67 14.40 -24.98
CA ALA A 335 3.03 13.37 -24.02
C ALA A 335 2.00 12.23 -23.94
N PHE A 336 0.85 12.37 -24.61
CA PHE A 336 -0.13 11.31 -24.69
C PHE A 336 0.23 10.36 -25.83
N PRO A 337 0.42 9.05 -25.58
CA PRO A 337 0.46 8.08 -26.67
C PRO A 337 -0.80 8.29 -27.51
N SER A 338 -0.65 8.43 -28.83
CA SER A 338 -1.75 8.69 -29.79
C SER A 338 -2.95 7.76 -29.62
N ASP A 339 -2.73 6.61 -28.97
CA ASP A 339 -3.70 5.53 -28.82
C ASP A 339 -4.42 5.55 -27.46
N ARG A 340 -4.02 6.41 -26.51
CA ARG A 340 -4.68 6.54 -25.19
C ARG A 340 -5.68 7.69 -25.20
N MET A 341 -6.95 7.34 -25.28
CA MET A 341 -8.08 8.27 -25.42
C MET A 341 -8.44 9.00 -24.11
N VAL A 342 -9.09 10.16 -24.23
CA VAL A 342 -9.70 10.92 -23.12
C VAL A 342 -10.82 10.09 -22.48
N LEU A 343 -10.63 9.63 -21.24
CA LEU A 343 -11.57 8.74 -20.51
C LEU A 343 -12.44 9.47 -19.48
N HIS A 344 -12.11 10.73 -19.14
CA HIS A 344 -12.79 11.47 -18.08
C HIS A 344 -13.05 12.92 -18.51
N SER A 345 -14.09 13.50 -17.92
CA SER A 345 -14.42 14.91 -18.09
C SER A 345 -13.38 15.80 -17.39
N PRO A 346 -13.04 16.97 -17.93
CA PRO A 346 -12.10 17.91 -17.30
C PRO A 346 -12.71 18.62 -16.08
N VAL A 347 -14.02 18.48 -15.82
CA VAL A 347 -14.73 19.22 -14.77
C VAL A 347 -14.11 19.00 -13.38
N LEU A 348 -13.66 17.79 -13.04
CA LEU A 348 -12.94 17.58 -11.76
C LEU A 348 -11.64 18.39 -11.71
N ALA A 349 -10.85 18.37 -12.79
CA ALA A 349 -9.61 19.13 -12.85
C ALA A 349 -9.88 20.63 -12.72
N CYS A 350 -10.94 21.16 -13.35
CA CYS A 350 -11.35 22.55 -13.17
C CYS A 350 -11.71 22.87 -11.72
N LEU A 351 -12.37 21.95 -11.01
CA LEU A 351 -12.67 22.12 -9.58
C LEU A 351 -11.39 22.15 -8.74
N LEU A 352 -10.39 21.32 -9.05
CA LEU A 352 -9.13 21.22 -8.30
C LEU A 352 -8.05 22.23 -8.71
N LEU A 353 -8.32 23.03 -9.75
CA LEU A 353 -7.37 23.99 -10.31
C LEU A 353 -6.88 25.02 -9.29
N PRO A 354 -7.71 25.59 -8.39
CA PRO A 354 -7.23 26.54 -7.39
C PRO A 354 -6.19 25.94 -6.45
N GLY A 355 -6.42 24.73 -5.93
CA GLY A 355 -5.43 24.01 -5.13
C GLY A 355 -4.16 23.71 -5.93
N TYR A 356 -4.31 23.22 -7.16
CA TYR A 356 -3.18 22.88 -8.02
C TYR A 356 -2.30 24.10 -8.36
N LEU A 357 -2.88 25.26 -8.63
CA LEU A 357 -2.14 26.50 -8.86
C LEU A 357 -1.32 26.93 -7.64
N ALA A 358 -1.79 26.64 -6.42
CA ALA A 358 -1.12 27.05 -5.20
C ALA A 358 0.10 26.17 -4.85
N LEU A 359 -0.03 24.84 -4.98
CA LEU A 359 0.98 23.87 -4.48
C LEU A 359 1.13 22.62 -5.37
N GLY A 360 0.77 22.71 -6.66
CA GLY A 360 0.79 21.57 -7.58
C GLY A 360 -0.12 20.42 -7.10
N ARG A 361 0.31 19.17 -7.32
CA ARG A 361 -0.41 17.97 -6.86
C ARG A 361 -0.82 18.05 -5.38
N THR A 362 0.07 18.50 -4.51
CA THR A 362 -0.21 18.62 -3.07
C THR A 362 -1.40 19.53 -2.79
N GLY A 363 -1.52 20.66 -3.49
CA GLY A 363 -2.63 21.59 -3.31
C GLY A 363 -3.97 21.04 -3.79
N ALA A 364 -4.00 20.31 -4.90
CA ALA A 364 -5.20 19.60 -5.34
C ALA A 364 -5.67 18.54 -4.32
N LEU A 365 -4.74 17.83 -3.69
CA LEU A 365 -5.06 16.85 -2.64
C LEU A 365 -5.53 17.52 -1.35
N LEU A 366 -4.96 18.67 -0.97
CA LEU A 366 -5.44 19.47 0.17
C LEU A 366 -6.88 19.93 -0.03
N GLU A 367 -7.24 20.33 -1.25
CA GLU A 367 -8.61 20.69 -1.59
C GLU A 367 -9.56 19.49 -1.42
N LEU A 368 -9.19 18.31 -1.92
CA LEU A 368 -9.95 17.08 -1.71
C LEU A 368 -10.06 16.67 -0.24
N ALA A 369 -9.00 16.87 0.56
CA ALA A 369 -9.02 16.62 2.00
C ALA A 369 -10.03 17.53 2.73
N ILE A 370 -10.12 18.80 2.34
CA ILE A 370 -11.11 19.74 2.86
C ILE A 370 -12.52 19.31 2.44
N VAL A 371 -12.73 18.93 1.17
CA VAL A 371 -14.01 18.39 0.69
C VAL A 371 -14.40 17.13 1.48
N GLY A 372 -13.46 16.23 1.74
CA GLY A 372 -13.67 15.05 2.59
C GLY A 372 -14.02 15.39 4.03
N ALA A 373 -13.40 16.43 4.61
CA ALA A 373 -13.78 16.93 5.94
C ALA A 373 -15.20 17.52 5.95
N LEU A 374 -15.62 18.21 4.89
CA LEU A 374 -16.99 18.69 4.73
C LEU A 374 -17.98 17.53 4.62
N VAL A 375 -17.67 16.46 3.88
CA VAL A 375 -18.50 15.24 3.85
C VAL A 375 -18.77 14.74 5.28
N ALA A 376 -17.73 14.64 6.12
CA ALA A 376 -17.89 14.20 7.51
C ALA A 376 -18.80 15.13 8.32
N VAL A 377 -18.71 16.46 8.13
CA VAL A 377 -19.57 17.45 8.79
C VAL A 377 -21.03 17.29 8.38
N PHE A 378 -21.30 17.24 7.07
CA PHE A 378 -22.67 17.13 6.56
C PHE A 378 -23.31 15.79 6.95
N VAL A 379 -22.55 14.69 6.95
CA VAL A 379 -23.00 13.39 7.47
C VAL A 379 -23.34 13.48 8.96
N ALA A 380 -22.47 14.09 9.77
CA ALA A 380 -22.71 14.22 11.21
C ALA A 380 -23.94 15.11 11.52
N ARG A 381 -24.15 16.17 10.74
CA ARG A 381 -25.36 16.99 10.83
C ARG A 381 -26.59 16.18 10.45
N ARG A 382 -26.55 15.44 9.35
CA ARG A 382 -27.69 14.61 8.93
C ARG A 382 -28.02 13.51 9.94
N LEU A 383 -27.01 12.90 10.57
CA LEU A 383 -27.21 12.00 11.72
C LEU A 383 -27.96 12.72 12.87
N ALA A 384 -27.65 13.99 13.15
CA ALA A 384 -28.38 14.78 14.14
C ALA A 384 -29.86 14.92 13.78
N ASP A 385 -30.15 15.24 12.53
CA ASP A 385 -31.53 15.42 12.03
C ASP A 385 -32.33 14.12 12.10
N LEU A 386 -31.68 12.96 11.95
CA LEU A 386 -32.29 11.65 12.16
C LEU A 386 -32.50 11.29 13.64
N GLY A 387 -32.15 12.19 14.57
CA GLY A 387 -32.29 11.99 16.01
C GLY A 387 -31.24 11.05 16.61
N ILE A 388 -30.11 10.86 15.93
CA ILE A 388 -29.02 10.00 16.42
C ILE A 388 -28.30 10.70 17.58
N PRO A 389 -28.17 10.05 18.77
CA PRO A 389 -27.53 10.67 19.93
C PRO A 389 -26.07 11.05 19.68
N ALA A 390 -25.59 12.13 20.30
CA ALA A 390 -24.24 12.68 20.09
C ALA A 390 -23.12 11.63 20.24
N SER A 391 -23.20 10.75 21.24
CA SER A 391 -22.22 9.68 21.44
C SER A 391 -22.18 8.67 20.29
N ARG A 392 -23.33 8.39 19.66
CA ARG A 392 -23.43 7.48 18.50
C ARG A 392 -22.98 8.17 17.22
N ARG A 393 -23.27 9.47 17.08
CA ARG A 393 -22.73 10.29 15.99
C ARG A 393 -21.21 10.33 16.04
N ALA A 394 -20.62 10.56 17.22
CA ALA A 394 -19.18 10.55 17.40
C ALA A 394 -18.55 9.21 17.00
N LEU A 395 -19.17 8.07 17.36
CA LEU A 395 -18.72 6.75 16.93
C LEU A 395 -18.84 6.54 15.43
N ALA A 396 -19.96 6.93 14.81
CA ALA A 396 -20.17 6.83 13.36
C ALA A 396 -19.18 7.71 12.57
N SER A 397 -18.93 8.94 13.03
CA SER A 397 -17.91 9.83 12.48
C SER A 397 -16.50 9.28 12.68
N GLY A 398 -16.20 8.69 13.83
CA GLY A 398 -14.92 8.00 14.06
C GLY A 398 -14.73 6.81 13.10
N ALA A 399 -15.77 6.00 12.89
CA ALA A 399 -15.75 4.89 11.93
C ALA A 399 -15.62 5.35 10.48
N LEU A 400 -16.16 6.53 10.13
CA LEU A 400 -15.96 7.17 8.83
C LEU A 400 -14.51 7.61 8.65
N LEU A 401 -13.91 8.26 9.65
CA LEU A 401 -12.53 8.79 9.59
C LEU A 401 -11.46 7.70 9.66
N LEU A 402 -11.72 6.62 10.40
CA LEU A 402 -10.86 5.45 10.49
C LEU A 402 -11.28 4.32 9.53
N GLY A 403 -12.25 4.58 8.65
CA GLY A 403 -12.69 3.66 7.61
C GLY A 403 -11.96 3.95 6.31
N THR A 404 -11.57 2.90 5.58
CA THR A 404 -10.68 2.97 4.41
C THR A 404 -11.09 4.00 3.34
N LEU A 405 -12.38 4.15 3.01
CA LEU A 405 -12.82 4.99 1.87
C LEU A 405 -12.56 6.49 2.05
N LEU A 406 -12.85 7.08 3.21
CA LEU A 406 -12.75 8.53 3.29
C LEU A 406 -11.27 8.97 3.16
N PRO A 407 -10.31 8.45 3.94
CA PRO A 407 -8.94 8.93 3.86
C PRO A 407 -8.25 8.54 2.56
N VAL A 408 -8.45 7.32 2.04
CA VAL A 408 -7.81 6.90 0.79
C VAL A 408 -8.25 7.78 -0.38
N TYR A 409 -9.54 8.09 -0.49
CA TYR A 409 -10.04 8.89 -1.62
C TYR A 409 -9.91 10.38 -1.39
N ALA A 410 -9.89 10.86 -0.13
CA ALA A 410 -9.67 12.27 0.17
C ALA A 410 -8.21 12.71 -0.02
N THR A 411 -7.27 11.76 -0.10
CA THR A 411 -5.84 12.05 -0.26
C THR A 411 -5.31 11.61 -1.62
N GLN A 412 -6.19 11.26 -2.56
CA GLN A 412 -5.85 10.89 -3.94
C GLN A 412 -6.86 11.56 -4.90
N ILE A 413 -6.46 11.85 -6.13
CA ILE A 413 -7.35 12.55 -7.07
C ILE A 413 -8.38 11.57 -7.67
N TRP A 414 -9.60 11.63 -7.13
CA TRP A 414 -10.74 10.80 -7.50
C TRP A 414 -12.03 11.64 -7.58
N VAL A 415 -12.95 11.24 -8.47
CA VAL A 415 -14.26 11.90 -8.64
C VAL A 415 -15.22 11.64 -7.49
N GLU A 416 -14.92 10.60 -6.70
CA GLU A 416 -15.77 10.04 -5.67
C GLU A 416 -16.03 10.97 -4.48
N ILE A 417 -15.02 11.70 -4.01
CA ILE A 417 -15.13 12.60 -2.85
C ILE A 417 -16.06 13.79 -3.15
N PRO A 418 -15.88 14.53 -4.26
CA PRO A 418 -16.85 15.56 -4.66
C PRO A 418 -18.26 15.00 -4.85
N ALA A 419 -18.39 13.79 -5.38
CA ALA A 419 -19.68 13.13 -5.55
C ALA A 419 -20.36 12.81 -4.20
N ALA A 420 -19.61 12.31 -3.23
CA ALA A 420 -20.10 12.07 -1.87
C ALA A 420 -20.56 13.38 -1.20
N LEU A 421 -19.81 14.48 -1.40
CA LEU A 421 -20.22 15.81 -0.92
C LEU A 421 -21.50 16.26 -1.60
N ALA A 422 -21.58 16.19 -2.93
CA ALA A 422 -22.76 16.57 -3.69
C ALA A 422 -24.01 15.78 -3.23
N ALA A 423 -23.88 14.47 -2.98
CA ALA A 423 -24.97 13.64 -2.51
C ALA A 423 -25.48 14.06 -1.12
N ILE A 424 -24.58 14.28 -0.15
CA ILE A 424 -25.00 14.65 1.22
C ILE A 424 -25.50 16.11 1.31
N VAL A 425 -24.96 17.02 0.51
CA VAL A 425 -25.46 18.41 0.41
C VAL A 425 -26.81 18.44 -0.29
N ALA A 426 -27.03 17.64 -1.35
CA ALA A 426 -28.34 17.53 -1.98
C ALA A 426 -29.38 16.97 -1.00
N LEU A 427 -29.01 15.97 -0.18
CA LEU A 427 -29.87 15.44 0.87
C LEU A 427 -30.23 16.50 1.92
N ASP A 428 -29.27 17.34 2.32
CA ASP A 428 -29.53 18.47 3.20
C ASP A 428 -30.49 19.50 2.58
N CYS A 429 -30.25 19.91 1.35
CA CYS A 429 -31.11 20.83 0.62
C CYS A 429 -32.55 20.32 0.51
N LEU A 430 -32.73 19.01 0.35
CA LEU A 430 -34.04 18.37 0.32
C LEU A 430 -34.81 18.52 1.66
N THR A 431 -34.10 18.61 2.77
CA THR A 431 -34.72 18.67 4.11
C THR A 431 -35.12 20.07 4.55
N ARG A 432 -34.72 21.11 3.80
CA ARG A 432 -35.10 22.51 4.04
C ARG A 432 -36.58 22.75 3.71
N ARG A 433 -37.15 23.82 4.27
CA ARG A 433 -38.51 24.28 3.97
C ARG A 433 -38.45 25.71 3.40
N PRO A 434 -38.79 25.94 2.11
CA PRO A 434 -39.12 24.94 1.09
C PRO A 434 -37.88 24.09 0.68
N PRO A 435 -38.08 22.90 0.07
CA PRO A 435 -36.98 22.07 -0.39
C PRO A 435 -36.19 22.78 -1.50
N GLY A 436 -34.86 22.70 -1.45
CA GLY A 436 -33.94 23.32 -2.40
C GLY A 436 -33.89 22.59 -3.75
N ARG A 437 -34.99 22.61 -4.52
CA ARG A 437 -35.15 21.91 -5.81
C ARG A 437 -34.09 22.30 -6.84
N LEU A 438 -33.84 23.60 -7.00
CA LEU A 438 -32.85 24.09 -7.96
C LEU A 438 -31.43 23.65 -7.54
N ALA A 439 -31.07 23.85 -6.27
CA ALA A 439 -29.77 23.46 -5.75
C ALA A 439 -29.49 21.95 -5.89
N THR A 440 -30.47 21.10 -5.52
CA THR A 440 -30.37 19.64 -5.70
C THR A 440 -30.20 19.23 -7.16
N THR A 441 -30.92 19.88 -8.07
CA THR A 441 -30.82 19.61 -9.51
C THR A 441 -29.47 20.05 -10.08
N LEU A 442 -28.98 21.24 -9.70
CA LEU A 442 -27.66 21.74 -10.12
C LEU A 442 -26.53 20.84 -9.61
N LEU A 443 -26.62 20.35 -8.37
CA LEU A 443 -25.66 19.38 -7.84
C LEU A 443 -25.69 18.06 -8.62
N ALA A 444 -26.86 17.61 -9.07
CA ALA A 444 -26.98 16.41 -9.90
C ALA A 444 -26.36 16.60 -11.30
N VAL A 445 -26.57 17.77 -11.92
CA VAL A 445 -25.91 18.13 -13.18
C VAL A 445 -24.40 18.17 -13.00
N LEU A 446 -23.90 18.86 -11.96
CA LEU A 446 -22.47 18.97 -11.68
C LEU A 446 -21.82 17.60 -11.43
N ALA A 447 -22.43 16.76 -10.58
CA ALA A 447 -21.92 15.41 -10.31
C ALA A 447 -21.85 14.58 -11.60
N THR A 448 -22.87 14.68 -12.45
CA THR A 448 -22.90 13.97 -13.75
C THR A 448 -21.87 14.52 -14.73
N ALA A 449 -21.64 15.83 -14.72
CA ALA A 449 -20.62 16.49 -15.53
C ALA A 449 -19.19 16.10 -15.09
N VAL A 450 -18.96 15.88 -13.79
CA VAL A 450 -17.71 15.30 -13.26
C VAL A 450 -17.53 13.87 -13.77
N LYS A 451 -18.56 13.02 -13.63
CA LYS A 451 -18.56 11.67 -14.19
C LYS A 451 -19.99 11.18 -14.43
N THR A 452 -20.28 10.75 -15.65
CA THR A 452 -21.62 10.36 -16.10
C THR A 452 -22.32 9.35 -15.20
N ARG A 453 -21.58 8.34 -14.70
CA ARG A 453 -22.12 7.31 -13.79
C ARG A 453 -22.71 7.87 -12.49
N LEU A 454 -22.26 9.05 -12.05
CA LEU A 454 -22.76 9.69 -10.83
C LEU A 454 -24.19 10.18 -10.98
N ALA A 455 -24.76 10.19 -12.19
CA ALA A 455 -26.19 10.40 -12.40
C ALA A 455 -27.04 9.37 -11.65
N LEU A 456 -26.58 8.11 -11.57
CA LEU A 456 -27.29 7.03 -10.86
C LEU A 456 -27.43 7.30 -9.35
N LEU A 457 -26.50 8.07 -8.79
CA LEU A 457 -26.53 8.54 -7.40
C LEU A 457 -27.40 9.79 -7.25
N SER A 458 -27.16 10.80 -8.09
CA SER A 458 -27.59 12.17 -7.85
C SER A 458 -29.00 12.47 -8.37
N PHE A 459 -29.40 11.91 -9.52
CA PHE A 459 -30.73 12.14 -10.10
C PHE A 459 -31.88 11.56 -9.27
N PRO A 460 -31.76 10.38 -8.62
CA PRO A 460 -32.78 9.94 -7.68
C PRO A 460 -33.04 10.97 -6.56
N ILE A 461 -31.99 11.59 -6.01
CA ILE A 461 -32.13 12.62 -4.97
C ILE A 461 -32.79 13.88 -5.54
N ALA A 462 -32.39 14.32 -6.73
CA ALA A 462 -33.02 15.44 -7.41
C ALA A 462 -34.51 15.17 -7.68
N ALA A 463 -34.86 13.97 -8.14
CA ALA A 463 -36.24 13.56 -8.36
C ALA A 463 -37.06 13.63 -7.06
N ALA A 464 -36.50 13.16 -5.95
CA ALA A 464 -37.14 13.27 -4.63
C ALA A 464 -37.41 14.72 -4.20
N ALA A 465 -36.62 15.70 -4.65
CA ALA A 465 -36.85 17.12 -4.38
C ALA A 465 -38.05 17.70 -5.14
N TRP A 466 -38.30 17.17 -6.34
CA TRP A 466 -39.39 17.61 -7.19
C TRP A 466 -40.71 16.87 -6.91
N LEU A 467 -40.66 15.66 -6.36
CA LEU A 467 -41.85 14.86 -6.02
C LEU A 467 -42.71 15.55 -4.93
N PRO A 468 -43.91 16.03 -5.26
CA PRO A 468 -44.81 16.64 -4.28
C PRO A 468 -45.39 15.57 -3.34
N ARG A 469 -45.77 15.98 -2.12
CA ARG A 469 -46.47 15.08 -1.17
C ARG A 469 -47.82 14.58 -1.71
N ARG A 470 -48.47 15.35 -2.58
CA ARG A 470 -49.67 14.97 -3.33
C ARG A 470 -49.35 15.08 -4.81
N ILE A 471 -49.46 13.97 -5.53
CA ILE A 471 -49.14 13.90 -6.96
C ILE A 471 -50.27 14.58 -7.75
N ASP A 472 -50.00 15.79 -8.25
CA ASP A 472 -50.81 16.48 -9.25
C ASP A 472 -50.11 16.37 -10.60
N ARG A 473 -50.88 16.14 -11.67
CA ARG A 473 -50.37 15.96 -13.04
C ARG A 473 -49.52 17.15 -13.49
N ARG A 474 -49.91 18.39 -13.15
CA ARG A 474 -49.15 19.59 -13.53
C ARG A 474 -47.78 19.65 -12.86
N HIS A 475 -47.75 19.33 -11.57
CA HIS A 475 -46.50 19.29 -10.80
C HIS A 475 -45.58 18.16 -11.27
N LEU A 476 -46.15 16.99 -11.57
CA LEU A 476 -45.40 15.87 -12.12
C LEU A 476 -44.81 16.20 -13.49
N ALA A 477 -45.58 16.83 -14.38
CA ALA A 477 -45.09 17.28 -15.69
C ALA A 477 -43.94 18.30 -15.54
N GLY A 478 -44.07 19.27 -14.63
CA GLY A 478 -43.00 20.24 -14.33
C GLY A 478 -41.75 19.58 -13.77
N ALA A 479 -41.90 18.60 -12.87
CA ALA A 479 -40.79 17.81 -12.33
C ALA A 479 -40.06 17.02 -13.44
N MET A 480 -40.82 16.33 -14.29
CA MET A 480 -40.28 15.57 -15.42
C MET A 480 -39.54 16.47 -16.41
N ALA A 481 -40.12 17.64 -16.75
CA ALA A 481 -39.47 18.61 -17.63
C ALA A 481 -38.16 19.12 -17.03
N ALA A 482 -38.15 19.49 -15.75
CA ALA A 482 -36.95 19.98 -15.07
C ALA A 482 -35.83 18.90 -15.04
N LEU A 483 -36.17 17.66 -14.71
CA LEU A 483 -35.22 16.55 -14.68
C LEU A 483 -34.73 16.19 -16.10
N ALA A 484 -35.59 16.23 -17.11
CA ALA A 484 -35.22 15.98 -18.50
C ALA A 484 -34.24 17.05 -19.02
N ILE A 485 -34.49 18.34 -18.74
CA ILE A 485 -33.58 19.44 -19.08
C ILE A 485 -32.23 19.25 -18.38
N ALA A 486 -32.24 18.92 -17.09
CA ALA A 486 -31.02 18.66 -16.32
C ALA A 486 -30.22 17.47 -16.88
N ALA A 487 -30.89 16.37 -17.22
CA ALA A 487 -30.26 15.21 -17.84
C ALA A 487 -29.67 15.55 -19.22
N ALA A 488 -30.43 16.27 -20.05
CA ALA A 488 -29.96 16.72 -21.37
C ALA A 488 -28.72 17.63 -21.24
N ALA A 489 -28.74 18.59 -20.31
CA ALA A 489 -27.59 19.46 -20.06
C ALA A 489 -26.35 18.66 -19.60
N ALA A 490 -26.52 17.71 -18.68
CA ALA A 490 -25.42 16.89 -18.18
C ALA A 490 -24.84 15.97 -19.26
N LEU A 491 -25.70 15.35 -20.07
CA LEU A 491 -25.29 14.50 -21.19
C LEU A 491 -24.67 15.31 -22.34
N ALA A 492 -25.13 16.55 -22.55
CA ALA A 492 -24.51 17.46 -23.52
C ALA A 492 -23.09 17.84 -23.10
N ILE A 493 -22.86 18.13 -21.81
CA ILE A 493 -21.51 18.37 -21.27
C ILE A 493 -20.63 17.12 -21.46
N ALA A 494 -21.13 15.94 -21.10
CA ALA A 494 -20.41 14.69 -21.30
C ALA A 494 -20.10 14.42 -22.78
N GLY A 495 -21.07 14.65 -23.66
CA GLY A 495 -20.92 14.52 -25.11
C GLY A 495 -19.89 15.49 -25.68
N ALA A 496 -19.88 16.75 -25.23
CA ALA A 496 -18.93 17.76 -25.67
C ALA A 496 -17.48 17.40 -25.32
N PHE A 497 -17.23 16.85 -24.12
CA PHE A 497 -15.88 16.51 -23.68
C PHE A 497 -15.41 15.10 -24.06
N LEU A 498 -16.32 14.13 -24.13
CA LEU A 498 -15.98 12.72 -24.37
C LEU A 498 -16.30 12.25 -25.79
N GLY A 499 -16.90 13.11 -26.62
CA GLY A 499 -17.41 12.77 -27.95
C GLY A 499 -18.69 11.92 -27.92
N HIS A 500 -19.16 11.48 -26.75
CA HIS A 500 -20.38 10.67 -26.60
C HIS A 500 -20.98 10.83 -25.19
N PRO A 501 -22.33 10.91 -25.04
CA PRO A 501 -23.00 11.17 -23.76
C PRO A 501 -22.74 10.12 -22.67
N PHE A 502 -22.41 8.89 -23.05
CA PHE A 502 -22.08 7.80 -22.12
C PHE A 502 -20.57 7.50 -22.04
N GLY A 503 -19.74 8.32 -22.69
CA GLY A 503 -18.36 7.99 -23.02
C GLY A 503 -18.28 7.03 -24.21
N ARG A 504 -17.07 6.83 -24.73
CA ARG A 504 -16.85 6.14 -26.02
C ARG A 504 -16.92 4.61 -25.95
N PHE A 505 -16.92 4.04 -24.75
CA PHE A 505 -16.83 2.58 -24.51
C PHE A 505 -18.13 1.96 -23.98
N ARG A 506 -19.16 2.75 -23.71
CA ARG A 506 -20.39 2.25 -23.08
C ARG A 506 -21.60 2.62 -23.90
N THR A 507 -22.45 1.62 -24.07
CA THR A 507 -23.79 1.70 -24.65
C THR A 507 -24.82 1.45 -23.55
N VAL A 508 -26.09 1.70 -23.86
CA VAL A 508 -27.21 1.38 -22.95
C VAL A 508 -27.32 -0.13 -22.72
N ALA A 509 -26.95 -0.95 -23.71
CA ALA A 509 -26.96 -2.40 -23.59
C ALA A 509 -25.99 -2.92 -22.51
N ASP A 510 -24.89 -2.20 -22.28
CA ASP A 510 -23.89 -2.55 -21.26
C ASP A 510 -24.35 -2.31 -19.81
N LEU A 511 -25.57 -1.78 -19.62
CA LEU A 511 -26.15 -1.54 -18.29
C LEU A 511 -26.84 -2.78 -17.69
N VAL A 512 -27.10 -3.81 -18.49
CA VAL A 512 -27.80 -5.02 -18.07
C VAL A 512 -26.84 -6.21 -18.14
N PRO A 513 -26.74 -7.03 -17.08
CA PRO A 513 -25.92 -8.23 -17.12
C PRO A 513 -26.45 -9.21 -18.17
N THR A 514 -25.60 -9.61 -19.10
CA THR A 514 -25.87 -10.65 -20.10
C THR A 514 -25.48 -12.05 -19.61
N ASP A 515 -24.68 -12.14 -18.54
CA ASP A 515 -24.19 -13.39 -17.95
C ASP A 515 -24.38 -13.38 -16.42
N VAL A 516 -25.12 -14.37 -15.91
CA VAL A 516 -25.36 -14.59 -14.47
C VAL A 516 -24.06 -14.96 -13.75
N ARG A 517 -23.16 -15.70 -14.41
CA ARG A 517 -21.85 -16.05 -13.84
C ARG A 517 -21.03 -14.79 -13.62
N GLN A 518 -20.95 -13.90 -14.61
CA GLN A 518 -20.29 -12.61 -14.45
C GLN A 518 -20.92 -11.79 -13.32
N ALA A 519 -22.24 -11.73 -13.22
CA ALA A 519 -22.91 -11.02 -12.12
C ALA A 519 -22.52 -11.59 -10.73
N ALA A 520 -22.43 -12.92 -10.61
CA ALA A 520 -21.99 -13.59 -9.38
C ALA A 520 -20.51 -13.30 -9.06
N ILE A 521 -19.63 -13.28 -10.08
CA ILE A 521 -18.21 -12.92 -9.94
C ILE A 521 -18.08 -11.46 -9.47
N SER A 522 -18.80 -10.53 -10.11
CA SER A 522 -18.80 -9.11 -9.77
C SER A 522 -19.29 -8.86 -8.33
N LEU A 523 -20.41 -9.49 -7.94
CA LEU A 523 -20.97 -9.34 -6.60
C LEU A 523 -20.10 -10.03 -5.54
N GLY A 524 -19.62 -11.24 -5.83
CA GLY A 524 -18.70 -11.98 -4.98
C GLY A 524 -17.40 -11.21 -4.76
N GLY A 525 -16.84 -10.63 -5.83
CA GLY A 525 -15.64 -9.82 -5.77
C GLY A 525 -15.84 -8.53 -4.96
N LEU A 526 -16.95 -7.81 -5.19
CA LEU A 526 -17.30 -6.63 -4.40
C LEU A 526 -17.40 -6.93 -2.90
N LEU A 527 -17.94 -8.08 -2.53
CA LEU A 527 -18.18 -8.41 -1.14
C LEU A 527 -16.94 -9.02 -0.48
N PHE A 528 -16.27 -9.93 -1.17
CA PHE A 528 -15.33 -10.87 -0.56
C PHE A 528 -13.95 -10.92 -1.21
N ASP A 529 -13.67 -10.21 -2.29
CA ASP A 529 -12.29 -10.18 -2.79
C ASP A 529 -11.40 -9.39 -1.81
N PRO A 530 -10.27 -9.91 -1.32
CA PRO A 530 -9.42 -9.17 -0.40
C PRO A 530 -8.86 -7.93 -1.07
N SER A 531 -8.57 -7.95 -2.37
CA SER A 531 -7.96 -6.81 -3.07
C SER A 531 -8.83 -5.55 -3.07
N GLY A 532 -10.16 -5.68 -2.97
CA GLY A 532 -11.06 -4.52 -3.03
C GLY A 532 -12.44 -4.69 -2.41
N GLY A 533 -12.72 -5.84 -1.83
CA GLY A 533 -14.02 -6.25 -1.33
C GLY A 533 -14.31 -5.71 0.07
N LEU A 534 -15.59 -5.39 0.27
CA LEU A 534 -16.06 -4.66 1.46
C LEU A 534 -15.90 -5.45 2.76
N ALA A 535 -15.99 -6.79 2.74
CA ALA A 535 -15.87 -7.59 3.96
C ALA A 535 -14.48 -7.51 4.59
N PHE A 536 -13.45 -7.35 3.76
CA PHE A 536 -12.06 -7.22 4.21
C PHE A 536 -11.70 -5.76 4.44
N ALA A 537 -11.83 -4.94 3.40
CA ALA A 537 -11.38 -3.56 3.46
C ALA A 537 -12.22 -2.73 4.43
N MET A 538 -13.50 -3.05 4.63
CA MET A 538 -14.47 -2.15 5.25
C MET A 538 -15.69 -2.81 5.93
N PRO A 539 -15.50 -3.77 6.84
CA PRO A 539 -16.62 -4.52 7.40
C PRO A 539 -17.69 -3.65 8.09
N LEU A 540 -17.30 -2.51 8.68
CA LEU A 540 -18.24 -1.57 9.31
C LEU A 540 -19.13 -0.84 8.28
N VAL A 541 -18.57 -0.46 7.13
CA VAL A 541 -19.30 0.18 6.04
C VAL A 541 -20.22 -0.83 5.36
N LEU A 542 -19.77 -2.08 5.19
CA LEU A 542 -20.61 -3.16 4.69
C LEU A 542 -21.84 -3.37 5.59
N ALA A 543 -21.65 -3.40 6.92
CA ALA A 543 -22.77 -3.47 7.86
C ALA A 543 -23.74 -2.28 7.70
N GLY A 544 -23.20 -1.07 7.50
CA GLY A 544 -23.97 0.13 7.19
C GLY A 544 -24.79 0.01 5.91
N PHE A 545 -24.21 -0.53 4.83
CA PHE A 545 -24.92 -0.76 3.57
C PHE A 545 -26.01 -1.83 3.69
N LEU A 546 -25.72 -2.98 4.29
CA LEU A 546 -26.66 -4.10 4.33
C LEU A 546 -27.76 -3.89 5.37
N ALA A 547 -27.38 -3.78 6.65
CA ALA A 547 -28.35 -3.66 7.74
C ALA A 547 -28.86 -2.23 7.90
N GLY A 548 -27.98 -1.23 7.69
CA GLY A 548 -28.31 0.17 7.88
C GLY A 548 -29.27 0.71 6.81
N SER A 549 -29.10 0.33 5.53
CA SER A 549 -30.02 0.74 4.46
C SER A 549 -31.44 0.21 4.70
N ALA A 550 -31.61 -1.01 5.22
CA ALA A 550 -32.94 -1.53 5.56
C ALA A 550 -33.62 -0.71 6.68
N LEU A 551 -32.86 -0.24 7.66
CA LEU A 551 -33.36 0.63 8.73
C LEU A 551 -33.69 2.04 8.20
N LEU A 552 -32.81 2.61 7.38
CA LEU A 552 -33.00 3.90 6.74
C LEU A 552 -34.17 3.90 5.74
N TRP A 553 -34.44 2.79 5.06
CA TRP A 553 -35.62 2.70 4.20
C TRP A 553 -36.91 2.91 4.99
N ARG A 554 -36.97 2.34 6.20
CA ARG A 554 -38.14 2.42 7.09
C ARG A 554 -38.26 3.76 7.80
N ARG A 555 -37.14 4.33 8.27
CA ARG A 555 -37.14 5.54 9.14
C ARG A 555 -36.73 6.83 8.42
N GLY A 556 -35.94 6.72 7.36
CA GLY A 556 -35.45 7.85 6.59
C GLY A 556 -36.54 8.51 5.75
N GLY A 557 -36.25 9.72 5.29
CA GLY A 557 -37.13 10.49 4.43
C GLY A 557 -37.00 10.09 2.95
N PRO A 558 -37.67 10.84 2.06
CA PRO A 558 -37.61 10.60 0.62
C PRO A 558 -36.19 10.61 0.05
N GLY A 559 -35.30 11.44 0.61
CA GLY A 559 -33.92 11.53 0.16
C GLY A 559 -33.07 10.31 0.51
N GLU A 560 -33.20 9.77 1.72
CA GLU A 560 -32.51 8.53 2.09
C GLU A 560 -32.98 7.36 1.22
N ARG A 561 -34.28 7.27 0.95
CA ARG A 561 -34.84 6.25 0.05
C ARG A 561 -34.32 6.42 -1.38
N ALA A 562 -34.26 7.65 -1.88
CA ALA A 562 -33.68 7.95 -3.18
C ALA A 562 -32.20 7.54 -3.27
N LEU A 563 -31.43 7.79 -2.21
CA LEU A 563 -30.02 7.39 -2.12
C LEU A 563 -29.86 5.87 -2.11
N ILE A 564 -30.75 5.13 -1.43
CA ILE A 564 -30.79 3.65 -1.47
C ILE A 564 -31.16 3.14 -2.87
N THR A 565 -32.15 3.76 -3.52
CA THR A 565 -32.51 3.43 -4.91
C THR A 565 -31.33 3.66 -5.86
N GLY A 566 -30.61 4.78 -5.69
CA GLY A 566 -29.40 5.07 -6.46
C GLY A 566 -28.29 4.05 -6.24
N LEU A 567 -28.12 3.56 -5.00
CA LEU A 567 -27.18 2.49 -4.67
C LEU A 567 -27.56 1.21 -5.42
N GLY A 568 -28.83 0.82 -5.38
CA GLY A 568 -29.35 -0.34 -6.12
C GLY A 568 -29.10 -0.22 -7.62
N ALA A 569 -29.39 0.94 -8.21
CA ALA A 569 -29.16 1.20 -9.63
C ALA A 569 -27.66 1.13 -10.00
N THR A 570 -26.79 1.67 -9.14
CA THR A 570 -25.33 1.58 -9.35
C THR A 570 -24.84 0.14 -9.24
N VAL A 571 -25.30 -0.64 -8.25
CA VAL A 571 -24.94 -2.06 -8.12
C VAL A 571 -25.37 -2.85 -9.35
N VAL A 572 -26.60 -2.66 -9.84
CA VAL A 572 -27.09 -3.34 -11.05
C VAL A 572 -26.23 -2.99 -12.27
N MET A 573 -25.91 -1.71 -12.46
CA MET A 573 -25.06 -1.22 -13.55
C MET A 573 -23.65 -1.83 -13.52
N LEU A 574 -23.18 -2.27 -12.35
CA LEU A 574 -21.85 -2.84 -12.18
C LEU A 574 -21.81 -4.36 -12.30
N LEU A 575 -22.95 -5.07 -12.25
CA LEU A 575 -23.01 -6.52 -12.43
C LEU A 575 -22.32 -7.01 -13.73
N PRO A 576 -22.50 -6.39 -14.91
CA PRO A 576 -21.78 -6.77 -16.13
C PRO A 576 -20.30 -6.37 -16.14
N ALA A 577 -19.84 -5.49 -15.24
CA ALA A 577 -18.52 -4.90 -15.33
C ALA A 577 -17.43 -5.79 -14.73
N MET A 578 -16.56 -6.35 -15.58
CA MET A 578 -15.42 -7.18 -15.13
C MET A 578 -14.40 -6.41 -14.27
N GLU A 579 -14.41 -5.07 -14.32
CA GLU A 579 -13.52 -4.20 -13.54
C GLU A 579 -13.73 -4.32 -12.02
N TRP A 580 -14.86 -4.91 -11.59
CA TRP A 580 -15.30 -4.84 -10.20
C TRP A 580 -14.79 -5.97 -9.29
N SER A 581 -14.22 -7.02 -9.85
CA SER A 581 -13.71 -8.18 -9.09
C SER A 581 -12.29 -7.98 -8.55
N GLY A 582 -11.89 -6.76 -8.20
CA GLY A 582 -10.58 -6.49 -7.62
C GLY A 582 -9.51 -6.08 -8.62
N GLY A 583 -9.86 -5.30 -9.64
CA GLY A 583 -8.96 -4.90 -10.72
C GLY A 583 -8.20 -3.59 -10.52
N GLY A 584 -7.73 -2.98 -11.62
CA GLY A 584 -6.89 -1.76 -11.71
C GLY A 584 -7.47 -0.45 -11.14
N SER A 585 -8.32 -0.52 -10.12
CA SER A 585 -8.89 0.61 -9.42
C SER A 585 -9.04 0.31 -7.92
N PRO A 586 -8.98 1.34 -7.03
CA PRO A 586 -8.97 1.10 -5.59
C PRO A 586 -10.26 0.47 -5.03
N PRO A 587 -10.20 -0.17 -3.84
CA PRO A 587 -11.30 -0.89 -3.22
C PRO A 587 -12.62 -0.12 -3.17
N ALA A 588 -13.69 -0.73 -3.66
CA ALA A 588 -15.05 -0.21 -3.57
C ALA A 588 -15.24 1.25 -4.07
N ARG A 589 -14.40 1.76 -4.99
CA ARG A 589 -14.50 3.14 -5.51
C ARG A 589 -15.90 3.54 -5.92
N TYR A 590 -16.60 2.63 -6.59
CA TYR A 590 -17.95 2.87 -7.11
C TYR A 590 -19.00 3.06 -6.01
N LEU A 591 -18.73 2.58 -4.79
CA LEU A 591 -19.60 2.73 -3.63
C LEU A 591 -19.19 3.90 -2.73
N MET A 592 -18.01 4.48 -2.95
CA MET A 592 -17.54 5.65 -2.22
C MET A 592 -18.54 6.82 -2.27
N PRO A 593 -19.17 7.17 -3.40
CA PRO A 593 -20.17 8.25 -3.42
C PRO A 593 -21.38 7.97 -2.52
N PHE A 594 -21.62 6.71 -2.16
CA PHE A 594 -22.65 6.26 -1.22
C PHE A 594 -22.14 6.11 0.21
N LEU A 595 -20.90 6.50 0.51
CA LEU A 595 -20.36 6.52 1.87
C LEU A 595 -21.26 7.28 2.87
N PRO A 596 -21.89 8.42 2.52
CA PRO A 596 -22.89 9.04 3.39
C PRO A 596 -24.02 8.08 3.79
N LEU A 597 -24.56 7.30 2.85
CA LEU A 597 -25.60 6.31 3.13
C LEU A 597 -25.14 5.27 4.15
N ALA A 598 -23.95 4.71 3.95
CA ALA A 598 -23.41 3.69 4.83
C ALA A 598 -23.21 4.20 6.26
N VAL A 599 -22.71 5.43 6.42
CA VAL A 599 -22.49 6.04 7.75
C VAL A 599 -23.81 6.42 8.43
N LEU A 600 -24.79 6.93 7.67
CA LEU A 600 -26.15 7.14 8.18
C LEU A 600 -26.76 5.82 8.68
N GLY A 601 -26.59 4.75 7.90
CA GLY A 601 -27.04 3.41 8.24
C GLY A 601 -26.33 2.85 9.48
N LEU A 602 -25.02 3.07 9.59
CA LEU A 602 -24.24 2.72 10.78
C LEU A 602 -24.72 3.48 12.02
N GLY A 603 -25.03 4.78 11.88
CA GLY A 603 -25.65 5.58 12.94
C GLY A 603 -26.94 4.95 13.46
N GLU A 604 -27.84 4.55 12.56
CA GLU A 604 -29.07 3.84 12.91
C GLU A 604 -28.79 2.51 13.63
N ILE A 605 -27.88 1.68 13.12
CA ILE A 605 -27.47 0.42 13.77
C ILE A 605 -26.96 0.68 15.20
N LEU A 606 -26.15 1.72 15.38
CA LEU A 606 -25.56 2.06 16.67
C LEU A 606 -26.61 2.53 17.70
N THR A 607 -27.79 3.00 17.30
CA THR A 607 -28.89 3.31 18.23
C THR A 607 -29.61 2.09 18.77
N ARG A 608 -29.54 0.95 18.06
CA ARG A 608 -30.20 -0.29 18.47
C ARG A 608 -29.55 -0.91 19.71
N PRO A 609 -30.29 -1.76 20.45
CA PRO A 609 -29.78 -2.41 21.65
C PRO A 609 -28.46 -3.16 21.40
N LEU A 610 -27.67 -3.27 22.46
CA LEU A 610 -26.25 -3.67 22.50
C LEU A 610 -25.86 -4.97 21.78
N ARG A 611 -26.82 -5.79 21.33
CA ARG A 611 -26.57 -7.15 20.82
C ARG A 611 -25.64 -7.18 19.60
N TRP A 612 -25.64 -6.17 18.74
CA TRP A 612 -24.81 -6.19 17.51
C TRP A 612 -23.52 -5.38 17.61
N ARG A 613 -23.35 -4.53 18.63
CA ARG A 613 -22.17 -3.64 18.74
C ARG A 613 -20.85 -4.40 18.95
N PRO A 614 -20.79 -5.44 19.79
CA PRO A 614 -19.58 -6.23 19.94
C PRO A 614 -19.14 -6.94 18.66
N ALA A 615 -20.08 -7.36 17.81
CA ALA A 615 -19.78 -7.95 16.50
C ALA A 615 -19.11 -6.95 15.56
N LEU A 616 -19.57 -5.69 15.55
CA LEU A 616 -18.91 -4.60 14.82
C LEU A 616 -17.49 -4.35 15.33
N LEU A 617 -17.28 -4.35 16.65
CA LEU A 617 -15.95 -4.20 17.26
C LEU A 617 -15.02 -5.37 16.92
N PHE A 618 -15.55 -6.58 16.75
CA PHE A 618 -14.76 -7.74 16.34
C PHE A 618 -14.16 -7.56 14.95
N ALA A 619 -14.86 -6.90 14.02
CA ALA A 619 -14.39 -6.66 12.65
C ALA A 619 -13.51 -5.40 12.50
N ALA A 620 -13.48 -4.52 13.52
CA ALA A 620 -12.72 -3.26 13.47
C ALA A 620 -11.21 -3.43 13.24
N PRO A 621 -10.50 -4.42 13.84
CA PRO A 621 -9.07 -4.61 13.61
C PRO A 621 -8.72 -4.88 12.14
N LEU A 622 -9.56 -5.63 11.43
CA LEU A 622 -9.35 -5.92 10.01
C LEU A 622 -9.49 -4.65 9.17
N GLY A 623 -10.56 -3.87 9.37
CA GLY A 623 -10.74 -2.58 8.70
C GLY A 623 -9.62 -1.59 9.01
N ALA A 624 -9.14 -1.56 10.26
CA ALA A 624 -8.01 -0.72 10.67
C ALA A 624 -6.69 -1.12 10.01
N LEU A 625 -6.43 -2.42 9.84
CA LEU A 625 -5.27 -2.92 9.09
C LEU A 625 -5.29 -2.45 7.64
N TRP A 626 -6.44 -2.59 6.95
CA TRP A 626 -6.62 -2.12 5.58
C TRP A 626 -6.47 -0.61 5.46
N TRP A 627 -7.12 0.14 6.35
CA TRP A 627 -6.98 1.58 6.44
C TRP A 627 -5.51 1.99 6.60
N TRP A 628 -4.79 1.36 7.52
CA TRP A 628 -3.40 1.67 7.81
C TRP A 628 -2.50 1.45 6.59
N VAL A 629 -2.65 0.29 5.97
CA VAL A 629 -1.82 -0.10 4.84
C VAL A 629 -2.10 0.78 3.63
N LEU A 630 -3.37 1.08 3.32
CA LEU A 630 -3.68 1.88 2.14
C LEU A 630 -3.39 3.37 2.30
N VAL A 631 -3.36 3.90 3.53
CA VAL A 631 -2.93 5.28 3.76
C VAL A 631 -1.41 5.39 3.73
N THR A 632 -0.66 4.40 4.25
CA THR A 632 0.81 4.42 4.26
C THR A 632 1.44 3.93 2.96
N ARG A 633 0.73 3.09 2.20
CA ARG A 633 1.16 2.49 0.93
C ARG A 633 0.02 2.55 -0.09
N PRO A 634 -0.34 3.75 -0.58
CA PRO A 634 -1.49 3.92 -1.46
C PRO A 634 -1.45 3.07 -2.74
N HIS A 635 -0.25 2.76 -3.24
CA HIS A 635 -0.06 1.89 -4.40
C HIS A 635 -0.56 0.45 -4.19
N PHE A 636 -0.68 -0.03 -2.96
CA PHE A 636 -1.28 -1.34 -2.65
C PHE A 636 -2.80 -1.38 -2.82
N SER A 637 -3.43 -0.21 -3.02
CA SER A 637 -4.85 -0.17 -3.36
C SER A 637 -5.12 -0.57 -4.82
N ILE A 638 -4.09 -0.61 -5.67
CA ILE A 638 -4.23 -0.93 -7.08
C ILE A 638 -3.78 -2.37 -7.31
N ASN A 639 -4.70 -3.20 -7.78
CA ASN A 639 -4.39 -4.55 -8.22
C ASN A 639 -4.04 -4.53 -9.72
N PRO A 640 -2.91 -5.13 -10.16
CA PRO A 640 -2.56 -5.25 -11.57
C PRO A 640 -3.44 -6.25 -12.36
N ASN A 641 -4.68 -6.49 -11.91
CA ASN A 641 -5.63 -7.42 -12.54
C ASN A 641 -5.14 -8.88 -12.55
N ASN A 642 -4.25 -9.28 -11.64
CA ASN A 642 -3.73 -10.65 -11.57
C ASN A 642 -4.43 -11.50 -10.50
N GLY A 643 -5.48 -10.99 -9.85
CA GLY A 643 -6.21 -11.68 -8.79
C GLY A 643 -5.43 -11.84 -7.48
N SER A 644 -4.22 -11.25 -7.37
CA SER A 644 -3.45 -11.23 -6.13
C SER A 644 -3.91 -10.09 -5.20
N ASN A 645 -3.38 -10.05 -3.99
CA ASN A 645 -3.52 -8.88 -3.12
C ASN A 645 -2.20 -8.65 -2.37
N TRP A 646 -1.97 -7.40 -1.94
CA TRP A 646 -0.70 -6.99 -1.35
C TRP A 646 -0.29 -7.85 -0.14
N LEU A 647 -1.26 -8.33 0.66
CA LEU A 647 -0.98 -9.14 1.85
C LEU A 647 -0.53 -10.54 1.46
N ALA A 648 -1.26 -11.18 0.53
CA ALA A 648 -0.87 -12.47 -0.02
C ALA A 648 0.51 -12.39 -0.68
N ASP A 649 0.78 -11.36 -1.47
CA ASP A 649 2.06 -11.19 -2.14
C ASP A 649 3.21 -10.95 -1.16
N ALA A 650 2.97 -10.22 -0.07
CA ALA A 650 3.95 -10.01 0.98
C ALA A 650 4.26 -11.31 1.74
N LEU A 651 3.24 -12.10 2.07
CA LEU A 651 3.40 -13.42 2.70
C LEU A 651 4.14 -14.37 1.76
N ALA A 652 3.77 -14.39 0.48
CA ALA A 652 4.38 -15.26 -0.51
C ALA A 652 5.88 -14.97 -0.69
N ARG A 653 6.26 -13.68 -0.84
CA ARG A 653 7.67 -13.27 -0.86
C ARG A 653 8.41 -13.63 0.41
N ARG A 654 7.80 -13.39 1.58
CA ARG A 654 8.44 -13.59 2.88
C ARG A 654 8.71 -15.07 3.18
N PHE A 655 7.75 -15.92 2.89
CA PHE A 655 7.79 -17.35 3.21
C PHE A 655 8.15 -18.23 2.02
N SER A 656 8.39 -17.64 0.84
CA SER A 656 8.68 -18.36 -0.40
C SER A 656 7.70 -19.52 -0.62
N ALA A 657 6.40 -19.23 -0.51
CA ALA A 657 5.30 -20.20 -0.57
C ALA A 657 4.07 -19.54 -1.22
N ASP A 658 3.21 -20.31 -1.89
CA ASP A 658 1.99 -19.73 -2.44
C ASP A 658 0.97 -19.40 -1.35
N ALA A 659 0.84 -18.12 -1.03
CA ALA A 659 -0.15 -17.64 -0.07
C ALA A 659 -1.53 -17.41 -0.70
N LEU A 660 -1.63 -17.27 -2.03
CA LEU A 660 -2.87 -16.90 -2.72
C LEU A 660 -3.98 -17.94 -2.55
N VAL A 661 -3.61 -19.20 -2.36
CA VAL A 661 -4.55 -20.31 -2.09
C VAL A 661 -5.39 -20.11 -0.83
N LEU A 662 -4.99 -19.21 0.08
CA LEU A 662 -5.69 -18.91 1.34
C LEU A 662 -6.60 -17.68 1.25
N PHE A 663 -6.53 -16.94 0.15
CA PHE A 663 -7.28 -15.72 -0.07
C PHE A 663 -8.30 -15.94 -1.19
N PRO A 664 -9.59 -15.57 -0.98
CA PRO A 664 -10.55 -15.65 -2.08
C PRO A 664 -10.11 -14.73 -3.21
N SER A 665 -10.23 -15.18 -4.46
CA SER A 665 -10.04 -14.32 -5.63
C SER A 665 -11.14 -14.65 -6.63
N PHE A 666 -11.89 -13.64 -7.06
CA PHE A 666 -12.93 -13.83 -8.07
C PHE A 666 -12.37 -13.69 -9.50
N LEU A 667 -11.14 -13.17 -9.63
CA LEU A 667 -10.37 -13.17 -10.88
C LEU A 667 -9.66 -14.50 -11.12
N ARG A 668 -9.12 -15.11 -10.06
CA ARG A 668 -8.48 -16.44 -10.10
C ARG A 668 -9.19 -17.38 -9.11
N PRO A 669 -10.33 -17.98 -9.50
CA PRO A 669 -11.11 -18.83 -8.60
C PRO A 669 -10.27 -19.98 -8.03
N SER A 670 -10.28 -20.11 -6.71
CA SER A 670 -9.63 -21.18 -5.96
C SER A 670 -10.62 -21.77 -4.95
N LEU A 671 -10.20 -22.77 -4.17
CA LEU A 671 -11.02 -23.27 -3.06
C LEU A 671 -11.37 -22.16 -2.06
N ALA A 672 -10.46 -21.20 -1.84
CA ALA A 672 -10.69 -20.06 -0.95
C ALA A 672 -11.83 -19.15 -1.45
N THR A 673 -12.03 -19.04 -2.78
CA THR A 673 -13.13 -18.26 -3.38
C THR A 673 -14.51 -18.74 -2.91
N VAL A 674 -14.65 -20.00 -2.49
CA VAL A 674 -15.89 -20.54 -1.93
C VAL A 674 -15.82 -20.64 -0.40
N VAL A 675 -14.75 -21.22 0.13
CA VAL A 675 -14.64 -21.53 1.57
C VAL A 675 -14.60 -20.27 2.42
N VAL A 676 -13.85 -19.25 2.01
CA VAL A 676 -13.67 -18.04 2.82
C VAL A 676 -14.96 -17.22 2.93
N PRO A 677 -15.70 -16.92 1.83
CA PRO A 677 -17.01 -16.27 1.95
C PRO A 677 -17.99 -17.03 2.85
N VAL A 678 -18.08 -18.36 2.71
CA VAL A 678 -18.94 -19.20 3.56
C VAL A 678 -18.51 -19.10 5.02
N ALA A 679 -17.21 -19.23 5.32
CA ALA A 679 -16.68 -19.11 6.67
C ALA A 679 -16.92 -17.73 7.28
N LEU A 680 -16.80 -16.65 6.50
CA LEU A 680 -17.10 -15.29 6.94
C LEU A 680 -18.60 -15.12 7.26
N VAL A 681 -19.49 -15.60 6.40
CA VAL A 681 -20.95 -15.54 6.64
C VAL A 681 -21.33 -16.35 7.87
N VAL A 682 -20.85 -17.58 7.99
CA VAL A 682 -21.07 -18.44 9.17
C VAL A 682 -20.50 -17.78 10.43
N GLY A 683 -19.31 -17.18 10.35
CA GLY A 683 -18.69 -16.45 11.44
C GLY A 683 -19.54 -15.26 11.90
N VAL A 684 -20.04 -14.44 10.98
CA VAL A 684 -20.93 -13.31 11.29
C VAL A 684 -22.24 -13.78 11.92
N VAL A 685 -22.87 -14.83 11.37
CA VAL A 685 -24.12 -15.41 11.91
C VAL A 685 -23.89 -15.98 13.31
N THR A 686 -22.79 -16.70 13.51
CA THR A 686 -22.41 -17.30 14.80
C THR A 686 -22.14 -16.23 15.85
N VAL A 687 -21.33 -15.22 15.51
CA VAL A 687 -21.06 -14.08 16.38
C VAL A 687 -22.34 -13.33 16.71
N GLY A 688 -23.22 -13.10 15.73
CA GLY A 688 -24.53 -12.48 15.93
C GLY A 688 -25.45 -13.30 16.84
N GLY A 689 -25.49 -14.62 16.66
CA GLY A 689 -26.26 -15.55 17.48
C GLY A 689 -25.77 -15.61 18.92
N ILE A 690 -24.45 -15.75 19.13
CA ILE A 690 -23.82 -15.67 20.46
C ILE A 690 -24.10 -14.32 21.09
N ALA A 691 -24.03 -13.22 20.34
CA ALA A 691 -24.27 -11.90 20.90
C ALA A 691 -25.76 -11.68 21.27
N ALA A 692 -26.67 -12.38 20.59
CA ALA A 692 -28.09 -12.38 20.93
C ALA A 692 -28.38 -13.20 22.20
N TRP A 693 -27.70 -14.34 22.39
CA TRP A 693 -27.97 -15.27 23.49
C TRP A 693 -27.11 -14.96 24.73
N TRP A 694 -25.83 -14.65 24.56
CA TRP A 694 -24.82 -14.45 25.61
C TRP A 694 -24.05 -13.11 25.46
N PRO A 695 -24.68 -11.97 25.80
CA PRO A 695 -24.06 -10.65 25.65
C PRO A 695 -22.81 -10.43 26.54
N GLY A 696 -22.63 -11.22 27.59
CA GLY A 696 -21.41 -11.22 28.41
C GLY A 696 -20.20 -11.79 27.65
N ALA A 697 -20.38 -12.96 27.03
CA ALA A 697 -19.33 -13.66 26.28
C ALA A 697 -18.80 -12.80 25.13
N ILE A 698 -19.70 -12.20 24.35
CA ILE A 698 -19.27 -11.36 23.22
C ILE A 698 -18.55 -10.09 23.65
N ARG A 699 -18.88 -9.51 24.82
CA ARG A 699 -18.12 -8.37 25.36
C ARG A 699 -16.71 -8.78 25.79
N SER A 700 -16.53 -10.01 26.25
CA SER A 700 -15.20 -10.57 26.53
C SER A 700 -14.43 -10.84 25.24
N LEU A 701 -15.07 -11.43 24.22
CA LEU A 701 -14.47 -11.63 22.89
C LEU A 701 -14.07 -10.31 22.24
N ALA A 702 -14.94 -9.29 22.30
CA ALA A 702 -14.62 -7.96 21.76
C ALA A 702 -13.45 -7.29 22.48
N ARG A 703 -13.27 -7.51 23.79
CA ARG A 703 -12.10 -7.05 24.54
C ARG A 703 -10.83 -7.81 24.15
N GLY A 704 -10.94 -9.11 23.86
CA GLY A 704 -9.86 -9.97 23.38
C GLY A 704 -9.65 -9.95 21.87
N THR A 705 -10.37 -9.12 21.11
CA THR A 705 -10.42 -9.20 19.64
C THR A 705 -9.03 -9.10 19.00
N VAL A 706 -8.19 -8.17 19.50
CA VAL A 706 -6.82 -8.01 18.99
C VAL A 706 -6.01 -9.28 19.20
N GLY A 707 -6.10 -9.90 20.38
CA GLY A 707 -5.42 -11.17 20.66
C GLY A 707 -5.91 -12.30 19.75
N LEU A 708 -7.22 -12.39 19.50
CA LEU A 708 -7.80 -13.39 18.58
C LEU A 708 -7.33 -13.18 17.14
N TRP A 709 -7.28 -11.93 16.67
CA TRP A 709 -6.73 -11.61 15.35
C TRP A 709 -5.24 -11.93 15.23
N LEU A 710 -4.46 -11.72 16.30
CA LEU A 710 -3.04 -12.10 16.34
C LEU A 710 -2.86 -13.62 16.30
N VAL A 711 -3.69 -14.38 17.02
CA VAL A 711 -3.71 -15.86 16.93
C VAL A 711 -4.10 -16.30 15.53
N GLY A 712 -5.12 -15.69 14.92
CA GLY A 712 -5.50 -15.95 13.54
C GLY A 712 -4.37 -15.65 12.54
N ALA A 713 -3.64 -14.55 12.73
CA ALA A 713 -2.48 -14.22 11.91
C ALA A 713 -1.33 -15.23 12.08
N ALA A 714 -1.06 -15.68 13.31
CA ALA A 714 -0.08 -16.73 13.58
C ALA A 714 -0.47 -18.06 12.92
N ALA A 715 -1.74 -18.44 13.03
CA ALA A 715 -2.28 -19.63 12.37
C ALA A 715 -2.15 -19.53 10.84
N LEU A 716 -2.46 -18.37 10.26
CA LEU A 716 -2.29 -18.10 8.83
C LEU A 716 -0.82 -18.30 8.40
N ILE A 717 0.14 -17.77 9.17
CA ILE A 717 1.58 -17.95 8.90
C ILE A 717 1.97 -19.43 8.94
N VAL A 718 1.50 -20.17 9.95
CA VAL A 718 1.76 -21.61 10.07
C VAL A 718 1.19 -22.37 8.87
N VAL A 719 -0.04 -22.06 8.44
CA VAL A 719 -0.66 -22.68 7.27
C VAL A 719 0.14 -22.39 6.00
N VAL A 720 0.54 -21.13 5.75
CA VAL A 720 1.40 -20.78 4.60
C VAL A 720 2.73 -21.52 4.66
N ALA A 721 3.32 -21.68 5.85
CA ALA A 721 4.59 -22.35 6.02
C ALA A 721 4.52 -23.87 5.76
N LEU A 722 3.39 -24.50 6.08
CA LEU A 722 3.19 -25.95 5.98
C LEU A 722 2.47 -26.39 4.70
N HIS A 723 1.86 -25.47 3.94
CA HIS A 723 1.13 -25.80 2.72
C HIS A 723 2.05 -26.42 1.67
N PHE A 724 1.66 -27.57 1.13
CA PHE A 724 2.32 -28.18 -0.03
C PHE A 724 1.75 -27.59 -1.31
N ASP A 725 2.63 -27.20 -2.22
CA ASP A 725 2.23 -26.61 -3.49
C ASP A 725 1.58 -27.68 -4.38
N SER A 726 0.47 -27.31 -5.01
CA SER A 726 -0.22 -28.11 -6.04
C SER A 726 -0.18 -27.42 -7.40
N ARG A 727 -0.20 -26.10 -7.39
CA ARG A 727 -0.15 -25.24 -8.57
C ARG A 727 0.52 -23.92 -8.18
N VAL A 728 1.49 -23.48 -8.97
CA VAL A 728 2.18 -22.20 -8.77
C VAL A 728 2.22 -21.44 -10.09
N GLU A 729 1.51 -20.32 -10.17
CA GLU A 729 1.52 -19.43 -11.33
C GLU A 729 2.84 -18.68 -11.42
N LEU A 730 3.42 -18.54 -12.62
CA LEU A 730 4.79 -18.04 -12.79
C LEU A 730 4.93 -16.51 -12.71
N GLU A 731 3.79 -15.85 -12.53
CA GLU A 731 3.67 -14.42 -12.18
C GLU A 731 3.55 -14.20 -10.66
N ASN A 732 3.44 -15.27 -9.85
CA ASN A 732 3.23 -15.13 -8.41
C ASN A 732 4.43 -14.47 -7.72
N ALA A 733 4.15 -13.73 -6.66
CA ALA A 733 5.10 -12.83 -6.01
C ALA A 733 6.34 -13.52 -5.40
N GLN A 734 6.29 -14.81 -5.08
CA GLN A 734 7.41 -15.58 -4.54
C GLN A 734 8.49 -15.94 -5.57
N ILE A 735 8.21 -15.75 -6.85
CA ILE A 735 9.06 -16.19 -7.96
C ILE A 735 10.10 -15.12 -8.26
N ARG A 736 11.32 -15.56 -8.56
CA ARG A 736 12.41 -14.67 -8.95
C ARG A 736 12.64 -14.81 -10.44
N HIS A 737 12.61 -13.69 -11.16
CA HIS A 737 12.82 -13.66 -12.59
C HIS A 737 14.22 -13.14 -12.91
N PHE A 738 14.92 -13.79 -13.84
CA PHE A 738 16.23 -13.39 -14.35
C PHE A 738 16.08 -13.06 -15.83
N GLY A 739 15.58 -11.85 -16.11
CA GLY A 739 15.18 -11.42 -17.46
C GLY A 739 13.70 -11.69 -17.75
N GLY A 740 13.33 -11.50 -19.00
CA GLY A 740 11.97 -11.68 -19.48
C GLY A 740 11.02 -10.55 -19.15
N ARG A 741 9.73 -10.77 -19.40
CA ARG A 741 8.64 -9.81 -19.14
C ARG A 741 7.31 -10.53 -18.94
N PRO A 742 6.35 -9.93 -18.22
CA PRO A 742 5.00 -10.50 -18.14
C PRO A 742 4.33 -10.54 -19.52
N GLN A 743 3.52 -11.56 -19.72
CA GLN A 743 2.66 -11.77 -20.87
C GLN A 743 1.23 -11.93 -20.34
N PRO A 744 0.24 -11.13 -20.80
CA PRO A 744 0.41 -9.97 -21.69
C PRO A 744 1.24 -8.86 -21.03
N ARG A 745 1.76 -7.93 -21.83
CA ARG A 745 2.62 -6.84 -21.33
C ARG A 745 1.92 -6.03 -20.24
N GLU A 746 2.69 -5.51 -19.29
CA GLU A 746 2.18 -4.59 -18.28
C GLU A 746 1.34 -3.46 -18.88
N GLY A 747 0.23 -3.14 -18.23
CA GLY A 747 -0.72 -2.14 -18.70
C GLY A 747 -1.74 -2.65 -19.73
N THR A 748 -1.68 -3.93 -20.11
CA THR A 748 -2.75 -4.54 -20.93
C THR A 748 -4.06 -4.57 -20.14
N TRP A 749 -5.14 -4.11 -20.77
CA TRP A 749 -6.46 -4.10 -20.14
C TRP A 749 -6.97 -5.52 -19.88
N ALA A 750 -7.50 -5.77 -18.67
CA ALA A 750 -8.05 -7.05 -18.23
C ALA A 750 -7.09 -8.25 -18.48
N THR A 751 -5.85 -8.15 -17.98
CA THR A 751 -4.81 -9.19 -18.13
C THR A 751 -5.27 -10.60 -17.76
N PHE A 752 -6.08 -10.76 -16.70
CA PHE A 752 -6.66 -12.05 -16.30
C PHE A 752 -7.53 -12.73 -17.37
N ALA A 753 -8.04 -11.99 -18.36
CA ALA A 753 -8.86 -12.53 -19.44
C ALA A 753 -8.03 -13.07 -20.61
N GLN A 754 -6.71 -12.87 -20.58
CA GLN A 754 -5.78 -13.30 -21.62
C GLN A 754 -4.89 -14.44 -21.11
N PRO A 755 -4.35 -15.30 -22.00
CA PRO A 755 -3.30 -16.23 -21.60
C PRO A 755 -2.16 -15.47 -20.93
N ASN A 756 -1.87 -15.84 -19.67
CA ASN A 756 -0.91 -15.15 -18.83
C ASN A 756 0.35 -15.98 -18.61
N GLY A 757 1.42 -15.36 -18.09
CA GLY A 757 2.69 -16.03 -17.83
C GLY A 757 3.90 -15.09 -17.93
N TRP A 758 5.09 -15.66 -17.76
CA TRP A 758 6.35 -14.95 -17.88
C TRP A 758 7.04 -15.31 -19.19
N ARG A 759 7.16 -14.33 -20.10
CA ARG A 759 7.87 -14.50 -21.37
C ARG A 759 9.37 -14.37 -21.13
N VAL A 760 10.13 -15.39 -21.53
CA VAL A 760 11.59 -15.45 -21.44
C VAL A 760 12.22 -15.66 -22.82
N ALA A 761 13.32 -14.97 -23.09
CA ALA A 761 14.20 -15.19 -24.23
C ALA A 761 15.31 -16.20 -23.89
N ALA A 762 16.13 -16.56 -24.88
CA ALA A 762 17.25 -17.47 -24.69
C ALA A 762 18.23 -16.96 -23.62
N GLY A 763 18.54 -17.80 -22.63
CA GLY A 763 19.41 -17.46 -21.49
C GLY A 763 18.69 -16.78 -20.32
N GLU A 764 17.45 -16.35 -20.50
CA GLU A 764 16.59 -15.83 -19.43
C GLU A 764 15.84 -16.97 -18.73
N GLY A 765 15.34 -16.71 -17.53
CA GLY A 765 14.67 -17.74 -16.76
C GLY A 765 14.04 -17.28 -15.46
N ILE A 766 13.66 -18.26 -14.66
CA ILE A 766 12.96 -18.08 -13.38
C ILE A 766 13.56 -19.01 -12.31
N GLU A 767 13.43 -18.63 -11.05
CA GLU A 767 13.63 -19.48 -9.88
C GLU A 767 12.32 -19.53 -9.08
N VAL A 768 11.78 -20.74 -8.94
CA VAL A 768 10.49 -21.00 -8.30
C VAL A 768 10.73 -21.75 -7.00
N PRO A 769 10.39 -21.17 -5.84
CA PRO A 769 10.35 -21.94 -4.60
C PRO A 769 9.12 -22.85 -4.60
N LEU A 770 9.32 -24.12 -4.22
CA LEU A 770 8.28 -25.15 -4.15
C LEU A 770 8.36 -25.92 -2.83
N HIS A 771 7.23 -26.23 -2.23
CA HIS A 771 7.09 -27.15 -1.11
C HIS A 771 6.39 -28.42 -1.57
N LEU A 772 7.15 -29.49 -1.72
CA LEU A 772 6.72 -30.73 -2.38
C LEU A 772 6.57 -31.87 -1.37
N PRO A 773 5.49 -32.68 -1.47
CA PRO A 773 5.47 -34.01 -0.89
C PRO A 773 6.55 -34.91 -1.54
N ALA A 774 6.97 -35.98 -0.85
CA ALA A 774 7.89 -36.94 -1.44
C ALA A 774 7.25 -37.68 -2.62
N GLY A 775 8.02 -37.93 -3.68
CA GLY A 775 7.58 -38.70 -4.86
C GLY A 775 6.64 -37.98 -5.84
N THR A 776 6.43 -36.66 -5.69
CA THR A 776 5.56 -35.91 -6.61
C THR A 776 6.19 -35.69 -7.98
N ARG A 777 5.34 -35.58 -9.01
CA ARG A 777 5.76 -35.16 -10.36
C ARG A 777 5.50 -33.68 -10.54
N VAL A 778 6.47 -32.98 -11.11
CA VAL A 778 6.39 -31.53 -11.35
C VAL A 778 6.36 -31.30 -12.85
N ARG A 779 5.40 -30.50 -13.32
CA ARG A 779 5.20 -30.19 -14.74
C ARG A 779 5.18 -28.68 -14.96
N LEU A 780 5.98 -28.19 -15.90
CA LEU A 780 5.93 -26.81 -16.37
C LEU A 780 4.90 -26.69 -17.51
N GLN A 781 3.93 -25.80 -17.35
CA GLN A 781 2.97 -25.43 -18.39
C GLN A 781 3.41 -24.13 -19.07
N GLY A 782 3.21 -24.04 -20.38
CA GLY A 782 3.61 -22.88 -21.16
C GLY A 782 3.53 -23.14 -22.66
N TRP A 783 4.05 -22.21 -23.45
CA TRP A 783 4.15 -22.35 -24.90
C TRP A 783 5.42 -21.67 -25.43
N ILE A 784 5.82 -22.03 -26.65
CA ILE A 784 6.99 -21.45 -27.33
C ILE A 784 6.52 -20.62 -28.51
N ASP A 785 7.10 -19.43 -28.67
CA ASP A 785 6.93 -18.55 -29.82
C ASP A 785 8.28 -18.36 -30.53
N GLY A 786 8.34 -18.56 -31.86
CA GLY A 786 9.52 -18.28 -32.68
C GLY A 786 9.84 -19.32 -33.74
N ALA A 787 10.91 -19.09 -34.52
CA ALA A 787 11.40 -20.01 -35.54
C ALA A 787 12.13 -21.21 -34.89
N ALA A 788 11.83 -22.43 -35.34
CA ALA A 788 12.41 -23.69 -34.88
C ALA A 788 12.13 -24.09 -33.40
N PRO A 789 10.86 -24.24 -32.99
CA PRO A 789 10.50 -24.75 -31.65
C PRO A 789 11.09 -26.14 -31.36
N GLU A 790 11.39 -26.94 -32.39
CA GLU A 790 11.99 -28.26 -32.27
C GLU A 790 13.43 -28.24 -31.71
N GLN A 791 14.10 -27.08 -31.76
CA GLN A 791 15.47 -26.91 -31.23
C GLN A 791 15.48 -26.26 -29.84
N ALA A 792 14.30 -26.02 -29.24
CA ALA A 792 14.20 -25.40 -27.93
C ALA A 792 14.38 -26.43 -26.81
N GLY A 793 15.09 -26.04 -25.76
CA GLY A 793 15.34 -26.83 -24.56
C GLY A 793 15.09 -26.01 -23.29
N LEU A 794 15.00 -26.70 -22.15
CA LEU A 794 15.09 -26.08 -20.83
C LEU A 794 16.36 -26.53 -20.13
N ARG A 795 16.89 -25.66 -19.28
CA ARG A 795 17.93 -25.97 -18.32
C ARG A 795 17.32 -25.89 -16.93
N VAL A 796 17.28 -27.02 -16.21
CA VAL A 796 16.59 -27.15 -14.93
C VAL A 796 17.58 -27.55 -13.85
N GLY A 797 17.69 -26.76 -12.78
CA GLY A 797 18.53 -27.08 -11.61
C GLY A 797 17.74 -26.93 -10.32
N TRP A 798 18.00 -27.78 -9.33
CA TRP A 798 17.33 -27.76 -8.04
C TRP A 798 18.32 -27.41 -6.93
N ASP A 799 17.96 -26.50 -6.02
CA ASP A 799 18.72 -26.20 -4.80
C ASP A 799 20.21 -25.86 -5.02
N GLY A 800 20.52 -25.25 -6.17
CA GLY A 800 21.89 -24.92 -6.57
C GLY A 800 22.72 -26.12 -7.06
N MET A 801 22.11 -27.30 -7.20
CA MET A 801 22.72 -28.51 -7.77
C MET A 801 22.88 -28.43 -9.30
N THR A 802 23.52 -29.45 -9.86
CA THR A 802 23.84 -29.60 -11.28
C THR A 802 22.63 -29.36 -12.18
N VAL A 803 22.80 -28.47 -13.16
CA VAL A 803 21.77 -28.13 -14.14
C VAL A 803 21.59 -29.27 -15.14
N THR A 804 20.39 -29.83 -15.22
CA THR A 804 20.02 -30.91 -16.13
C THR A 804 19.34 -30.32 -17.38
N PRO A 805 19.79 -30.65 -18.60
CA PRO A 805 19.07 -30.29 -19.81
C PRO A 805 17.78 -31.12 -19.92
N VAL A 806 16.66 -30.46 -20.22
CA VAL A 806 15.36 -31.08 -20.44
C VAL A 806 14.94 -30.74 -21.87
N GLU A 807 14.81 -31.77 -22.71
CA GLU A 807 14.34 -31.63 -24.09
C GLU A 807 12.86 -31.27 -24.10
N ILE A 808 12.52 -30.22 -24.83
CA ILE A 808 11.14 -29.76 -24.94
C ILE A 808 10.48 -30.48 -26.11
N ARG A 809 9.66 -31.49 -25.83
CA ARG A 809 8.71 -32.02 -26.81
C ARG A 809 7.35 -31.35 -26.62
N LEU A 810 7.27 -30.06 -26.95
CA LEU A 810 6.04 -29.29 -26.76
C LEU A 810 5.14 -29.37 -27.99
N SER A 811 3.95 -29.91 -27.80
CA SER A 811 2.77 -29.39 -28.50
C SER A 811 2.47 -27.97 -28.00
N PRO A 812 1.94 -27.05 -28.83
CA PRO A 812 1.65 -25.66 -28.44
C PRO A 812 0.73 -25.46 -27.21
N ARG A 813 0.21 -26.55 -26.60
CA ARG A 813 -0.58 -26.56 -25.35
C ARG A 813 -0.18 -27.69 -24.38
N GLY A 814 1.03 -28.25 -24.50
CA GLY A 814 1.53 -29.32 -23.64
C GLY A 814 2.27 -28.80 -22.40
N GLY A 815 2.45 -29.65 -21.40
CA GLY A 815 3.33 -29.39 -20.26
C GLY A 815 4.60 -30.23 -20.35
N VAL A 816 5.74 -29.70 -19.89
CA VAL A 816 7.03 -30.39 -19.83
C VAL A 816 7.23 -30.96 -18.43
N ALA A 817 7.44 -32.27 -18.31
CA ALA A 817 7.80 -32.88 -17.04
C ALA A 817 9.21 -32.43 -16.64
N LEU A 818 9.37 -31.97 -15.39
CA LEU A 818 10.65 -31.57 -14.83
C LEU A 818 11.26 -32.74 -14.04
N PRO A 819 12.60 -32.88 -14.01
CA PRO A 819 13.23 -33.78 -13.05
C PRO A 819 12.82 -33.35 -11.65
N THR A 820 12.44 -34.30 -10.78
CA THR A 820 11.93 -34.00 -9.44
C THR A 820 12.86 -34.55 -8.37
N PRO A 821 13.06 -33.83 -7.25
CA PRO A 821 13.82 -34.36 -6.13
C PRO A 821 13.07 -35.55 -5.49
N GLU A 822 13.82 -36.58 -5.08
CA GLU A 822 13.24 -37.77 -4.43
C GLU A 822 12.70 -37.46 -3.03
N ALA A 823 13.41 -36.61 -2.29
CA ALA A 823 13.01 -36.15 -0.97
C ALA A 823 11.90 -35.09 -1.08
N GLY A 824 10.89 -35.19 -0.22
CA GLY A 824 9.94 -34.11 -0.02
C GLY A 824 10.55 -32.97 0.79
N GLY A 825 9.94 -31.79 0.72
CA GLY A 825 10.37 -30.61 1.46
C GLY A 825 10.37 -29.35 0.61
N ARG A 826 11.09 -28.33 1.10
CA ARG A 826 11.21 -27.03 0.43
C ARG A 826 12.41 -27.06 -0.51
N HIS A 827 12.13 -26.78 -1.76
CA HIS A 827 13.12 -26.77 -2.84
C HIS A 827 13.02 -25.47 -3.64
N ARG A 828 14.08 -25.16 -4.38
CA ARG A 828 14.10 -24.10 -5.39
C ARG A 828 14.46 -24.67 -6.73
N VAL A 829 13.55 -24.58 -7.70
CA VAL A 829 13.81 -24.96 -9.07
C VAL A 829 14.17 -23.74 -9.90
N ARG A 830 15.36 -23.75 -10.50
CA ARG A 830 15.80 -22.76 -11.49
C ARG A 830 15.55 -23.31 -12.88
N ILE A 831 14.79 -22.58 -13.69
CA ILE A 831 14.43 -22.94 -15.06
C ILE A 831 14.92 -21.84 -15.99
N THR A 832 15.79 -22.18 -16.92
CA THR A 832 16.32 -21.25 -17.94
C THR A 832 15.95 -21.75 -19.32
N PHE A 833 15.47 -20.85 -20.18
CA PHE A 833 15.12 -21.18 -21.56
C PHE A 833 16.39 -21.28 -22.41
N ALA A 834 16.53 -22.41 -23.11
CA ALA A 834 17.65 -22.70 -24.00
C ALA A 834 17.12 -22.88 -25.43
N GLY A 835 16.76 -21.77 -26.08
CA GLY A 835 16.30 -21.76 -27.47
C GLY A 835 17.27 -21.03 -28.42
N PRO A 836 17.10 -21.19 -29.74
CA PRO A 836 17.87 -20.44 -30.73
C PRO A 836 17.63 -18.91 -30.61
N PRO A 837 18.58 -18.07 -31.05
CA PRO A 837 18.39 -16.61 -31.04
C PRO A 837 17.09 -16.19 -31.73
N GLY A 838 16.32 -15.31 -31.07
CA GLY A 838 15.02 -14.83 -31.58
C GLY A 838 13.81 -15.70 -31.19
N SER A 839 14.02 -16.87 -30.57
CA SER A 839 12.95 -17.63 -29.94
C SER A 839 12.65 -17.13 -28.52
N SER A 840 11.41 -17.31 -28.06
CA SER A 840 11.01 -17.05 -26.68
C SER A 840 10.02 -18.11 -26.21
N ALA A 841 9.98 -18.36 -24.91
CA ALA A 841 8.95 -19.18 -24.29
C ALA A 841 8.11 -18.32 -23.35
N VAL A 842 6.84 -18.65 -23.19
CA VAL A 842 6.01 -18.14 -22.11
C VAL A 842 5.83 -19.27 -21.11
N PHE A 843 6.31 -19.03 -19.89
CA PHE A 843 6.11 -19.94 -18.77
C PHE A 843 4.85 -19.50 -18.03
N ASP A 844 3.80 -20.33 -18.04
CA ASP A 844 2.48 -20.02 -17.46
C ASP A 844 2.47 -20.41 -15.96
N ARG A 845 2.53 -21.71 -15.68
CA ARG A 845 2.42 -22.26 -14.32
C ARG A 845 3.20 -23.56 -14.13
N ILE A 846 3.47 -23.91 -12.88
CA ILE A 846 3.93 -25.23 -12.48
C ILE A 846 2.77 -26.00 -11.84
N GLU A 847 2.54 -27.23 -12.29
CA GLU A 847 1.58 -28.18 -11.71
C GLU A 847 2.34 -29.29 -10.98
N VAL A 848 1.87 -29.65 -9.79
CA VAL A 848 2.44 -30.71 -8.96
C VAL A 848 1.41 -31.83 -8.84
N ASP A 849 1.69 -32.96 -9.48
CA ASP A 849 0.85 -34.16 -9.41
C ASP A 849 1.38 -35.08 -8.31
N ARG A 850 0.46 -35.60 -7.49
CA ARG A 850 0.76 -36.59 -6.46
C ARG A 850 0.71 -38.01 -7.00
#